data_AF-A0A359LQ31-F1
#
_entry.id   AF-A0A359LQ31-F1
#
_cell.length_a   1.000
_cell.length_b   1.000
_cell.length_c   1.000
_cell.angle_alpha   90.00
_cell.angle_beta   90.00
_cell.angle_gamma   90.00
#
_symmetry.space_group_name_H-M   'P 1'
#
loop_
_entity.id
_entity.type
_entity.pdbx_description
1 polymer ?
#
loop_
_entity_poly.entity_id
_entity_poly.type
_entity_poly.pdbx_seq_one_letter_code
_entity_poly.pdbx_strand_id
1 'polypeptide(L)'
;MPVNLGLDIGAISLKLAALGRSEDRAALAALCTHRPAFRMLDWNGLPLVLSDYRRIGGSPMQSTYDLLQEIYEFVPEGSVDGLRVTGSGARTISKILGIYFENEFKAIAHMMAAFYPDVRTLFEIGGESSKYIRMQDGGIVDYDRSGECAAGTGSFLDQQALRLGYPVEGVGELVCEAGCAARIAGRCSVFAKSDMIHAQQKGYQPSEILRGLCDAVARNFKSAIVKGRKLEARVAMIGAVSQNQGVRRAMEEAFGLGAGELFVPELYAWCGAVGTALLESEEKKKRSFGEIHRLKQHETERKSIDSQPLSMDNVVLLREGIPPYVPPPGDGPIPAYMGIDIGSVSTNVVVIDADARVIHDVYLRTAGRPVEAVQQGLAEVERLWGTRLVIEGVGTTGSGRELIAEFVGADVVNDEITAHKTGAWHVSNTLGSAPVDTIFEIGGQDSKFIAIENGVVVDFAMNEACAAGTGSFLEEQAEKLGIKIKGEFAKLALSAETPTRLGERCTVFMERDVTGYLHKGETVPALVAGLAYSIALNYLNRVVRGRRIGDNIYFQGGTAYNDAVASAFSMVLGKKVTVPPYNGVMGAVGMALIARDWHKATRGMSRFRGYDLRQLDVKTRDFVCKACTNTCDIKEFTIEGNKSFWGDKCSDKYRKAFSSGRKPVIEDLFAYREKVVEELTAKKAPAAKAPTKQPAKKKAAKKAAKK
;
A
#
# COMPACT_ATOMS: atom_id res chain seq x y z
N MET A 1 17.57 -47.67 -1.52
CA MET A 1 16.34 -46.89 -1.78
C MET A 1 16.76 -45.45 -1.94
N PRO A 2 16.74 -44.85 -3.13
CA PRO A 2 17.07 -43.45 -3.31
C PRO A 2 15.81 -42.63 -3.66
N VAL A 3 15.09 -42.17 -2.63
CA VAL A 3 13.93 -41.29 -2.77
C VAL A 3 14.39 -39.84 -2.88
N ASN A 4 13.85 -39.09 -3.85
CA ASN A 4 14.13 -37.66 -4.02
C ASN A 4 13.01 -36.83 -3.41
N LEU A 5 13.37 -35.92 -2.51
CA LEU A 5 12.42 -35.08 -1.79
C LEU A 5 12.41 -33.66 -2.34
N GLY A 6 11.21 -33.11 -2.49
CA GLY A 6 10.96 -31.73 -2.84
C GLY A 6 10.04 -31.08 -1.81
N LEU A 7 10.38 -29.87 -1.38
CA LEU A 7 9.63 -29.11 -0.38
C LEU A 7 9.28 -27.73 -0.92
N ASP A 8 7.99 -27.40 -0.90
CA ASP A 8 7.51 -26.02 -1.08
C ASP A 8 7.16 -25.41 0.28
N ILE A 9 8.01 -24.49 0.72
CA ILE A 9 7.97 -23.81 2.02
C ILE A 9 7.55 -22.36 1.79
N GLY A 10 6.25 -22.12 1.70
CA GLY A 10 5.70 -20.76 1.61
C GLY A 10 5.67 -20.07 2.98
N ALA A 11 5.18 -18.82 3.04
CA ALA A 11 4.91 -18.17 4.32
C ALA A 11 3.63 -18.69 4.99
N ILE A 12 2.69 -19.20 4.18
CA ILE A 12 1.37 -19.64 4.66
C ILE A 12 1.28 -21.14 4.77
N SER A 13 2.04 -21.88 3.97
CA SER A 13 1.80 -23.29 3.75
C SER A 13 3.07 -24.06 3.45
N LEU A 14 3.07 -25.32 3.85
CA LEU A 14 4.13 -26.28 3.60
C LEU A 14 3.57 -27.48 2.83
N LYS A 15 4.27 -27.93 1.80
CA LYS A 15 3.97 -29.17 1.08
C LYS A 15 5.25 -29.93 0.76
N LEU A 16 5.15 -31.25 0.78
CA LEU A 16 6.22 -32.17 0.40
C LEU A 16 5.80 -33.04 -0.79
N ALA A 17 6.75 -33.31 -1.67
CA ALA A 17 6.68 -34.33 -2.69
C ALA A 17 7.87 -35.29 -2.53
N ALA A 18 7.62 -36.60 -2.59
CA ALA A 18 8.63 -37.64 -2.55
C ALA A 18 8.53 -38.49 -3.82
N LEU A 19 9.55 -38.42 -4.66
CA LEU A 19 9.65 -39.19 -5.90
C LEU A 19 10.57 -40.38 -5.68
N GLY A 20 9.99 -41.58 -5.67
CA GLY A 20 10.72 -42.84 -5.54
C GLY A 20 11.00 -43.50 -6.88
N ARG A 21 11.90 -44.48 -6.87
CA ARG A 21 12.04 -45.47 -7.94
C ARG A 21 10.99 -46.57 -7.78
N SER A 22 10.84 -47.43 -8.79
CA SER A 22 9.88 -48.54 -8.74
C SER A 22 10.08 -49.47 -7.53
N GLU A 23 11.33 -49.64 -7.07
CA GLU A 23 11.71 -50.41 -5.89
C GLU A 23 11.22 -49.78 -4.57
N ASP A 24 11.09 -48.44 -4.52
CA ASP A 24 10.73 -47.70 -3.30
C ASP A 24 9.21 -47.71 -3.05
N ARG A 25 8.41 -48.23 -4.00
CA ARG A 25 6.95 -48.19 -3.97
C ARG A 25 6.36 -48.83 -2.71
N ALA A 26 6.92 -49.94 -2.23
CA ALA A 26 6.41 -50.62 -1.04
C ALA A 26 6.56 -49.75 0.22
N ALA A 27 7.72 -49.11 0.41
CA ALA A 27 7.96 -48.22 1.54
C ALA A 27 7.07 -46.97 1.49
N LEU A 28 6.93 -46.36 0.30
CA LEU A 28 6.08 -45.20 0.09
C LEU A 28 4.57 -45.52 0.24
N ALA A 29 4.14 -46.71 -0.17
CA ALA A 29 2.77 -47.18 0.08
C ALA A 29 2.50 -47.40 1.58
N ALA A 30 3.49 -47.92 2.32
CA ALA A 30 3.39 -48.09 3.76
C ALA A 30 3.22 -46.73 4.47
N LEU A 31 3.99 -45.70 4.05
CA LEU A 31 3.83 -44.33 4.54
C LEU A 31 2.38 -43.83 4.36
N CYS A 32 1.82 -43.94 3.15
CA CYS A 32 0.46 -43.45 2.88
C CYS A 32 -0.61 -44.25 3.66
N THR A 33 -0.37 -45.53 3.93
CA THR A 33 -1.29 -46.37 4.70
C THR A 33 -1.33 -45.97 6.18
N HIS A 34 -0.17 -45.67 6.77
CA HIS A 34 -0.06 -45.36 8.19
C HIS A 34 -0.22 -43.87 8.50
N ARG A 35 0.02 -43.00 7.51
CA ARG A 35 -0.12 -41.56 7.61
C ARG A 35 -1.11 -41.08 6.54
N PRO A 36 -2.41 -40.96 6.88
CA PRO A 36 -3.45 -40.51 5.95
C PRO A 36 -3.19 -39.12 5.35
N ALA A 37 -2.34 -38.33 5.99
CA ALA A 37 -1.87 -37.03 5.49
C ALA A 37 -0.89 -37.14 4.31
N PHE A 38 -0.63 -38.34 3.78
CA PHE A 38 0.14 -38.58 2.57
C PHE A 38 -0.66 -39.40 1.58
N ARG A 39 -0.54 -39.06 0.29
CA ARG A 39 -1.16 -39.81 -0.80
C ARG A 39 -0.16 -40.14 -1.88
N MET A 40 -0.28 -41.33 -2.46
CA MET A 40 0.57 -41.80 -3.54
C MET A 40 -0.14 -41.69 -4.89
N LEU A 41 0.60 -41.25 -5.89
CA LEU A 41 0.23 -41.19 -7.30
C LEU A 41 1.20 -42.02 -8.12
N ASP A 42 0.76 -42.46 -9.30
CA ASP A 42 1.64 -43.05 -10.30
C ASP A 42 2.01 -42.01 -11.34
N TRP A 43 3.32 -41.75 -11.51
CA TRP A 43 3.82 -40.85 -12.53
C TRP A 43 4.84 -41.57 -13.39
N ASN A 44 4.46 -41.90 -14.63
CA ASN A 44 5.31 -42.64 -15.58
C ASN A 44 5.89 -43.95 -15.00
N GLY A 45 5.10 -44.68 -14.18
CA GLY A 45 5.54 -45.92 -13.53
C GLY A 45 6.34 -45.72 -12.24
N LEU A 46 6.59 -44.48 -11.82
CA LEU A 46 7.27 -44.11 -10.59
C LEU A 46 6.28 -43.74 -9.49
N PRO A 47 6.51 -44.16 -8.24
CA PRO A 47 5.70 -43.71 -7.10
C PRO A 47 6.02 -42.26 -6.75
N LEU A 48 4.99 -41.39 -6.80
CA LEU A 48 5.05 -40.01 -6.34
C LEU A 48 4.15 -39.84 -5.12
N VAL A 49 4.74 -39.61 -3.95
CA VAL A 49 3.98 -39.33 -2.72
C VAL A 49 3.91 -37.83 -2.48
N LEU A 50 2.73 -37.35 -2.09
CA LEU A 50 2.48 -35.96 -1.72
C LEU A 50 1.98 -35.90 -0.28
N SER A 51 2.46 -34.93 0.49
CA SER A 51 1.83 -34.60 1.77
C SER A 51 0.52 -33.84 1.55
N ASP A 52 -0.33 -33.77 2.56
CA ASP A 52 -1.41 -32.79 2.60
C ASP A 52 -0.88 -31.36 2.62
N TYR A 53 -1.76 -30.44 2.24
CA TYR A 53 -1.51 -29.01 2.35
C TYR A 53 -1.53 -28.61 3.82
N ARG A 54 -0.39 -28.21 4.39
CA ARG A 54 -0.29 -27.81 5.79
C ARG A 54 -0.20 -26.29 5.92
N ARG A 55 -1.01 -25.66 6.77
CA ARG A 55 -0.86 -24.24 7.10
C ARG A 55 0.27 -24.05 8.12
N ILE A 56 1.24 -23.17 7.81
CA ILE A 56 2.37 -22.84 8.68
C ILE A 56 1.90 -21.81 9.72
N GLY A 57 1.63 -22.24 10.96
CA GLY A 57 1.13 -21.38 12.05
C GLY A 57 2.11 -20.35 12.61
N GLY A 58 3.12 -19.92 11.84
CA GLY A 58 4.11 -18.91 12.23
C GLY A 58 5.53 -19.44 12.48
N SER A 59 5.75 -20.76 12.46
CA SER A 59 7.10 -21.35 12.50
C SER A 59 7.37 -22.25 11.29
N PRO A 60 7.85 -21.68 10.16
CA PRO A 60 8.25 -22.47 8.99
C PRO A 60 9.30 -23.53 9.31
N MET A 61 10.21 -23.21 10.24
CA MET A 61 11.26 -24.11 10.71
C MET A 61 10.67 -25.35 11.39
N GLN A 62 9.85 -25.15 12.42
CA GLN A 62 9.24 -26.26 13.16
C GLN A 62 8.29 -27.06 12.27
N SER A 63 7.44 -26.42 11.48
CA SER A 63 6.56 -27.13 10.55
C SER A 63 7.33 -27.97 9.53
N THR A 64 8.48 -27.48 9.05
CA THR A 64 9.34 -28.24 8.13
C THR A 64 10.00 -29.42 8.83
N TYR A 65 10.50 -29.21 10.05
CA TYR A 65 11.05 -30.27 10.88
C TYR A 65 10.01 -31.38 11.12
N ASP A 66 8.81 -31.03 11.58
CA ASP A 66 7.74 -31.99 11.85
C ASP A 66 7.39 -32.81 10.60
N LEU A 67 7.19 -32.15 9.46
CA LEU A 67 6.87 -32.85 8.20
C LEU A 67 8.00 -33.77 7.74
N LEU A 68 9.26 -33.37 7.90
CA LEU A 68 10.41 -34.21 7.59
C LEU A 68 10.54 -35.41 8.55
N GLN A 69 10.22 -35.23 9.84
CA GLN A 69 10.20 -36.35 10.78
C GLN A 69 9.16 -37.41 10.38
N GLU A 70 7.97 -36.99 9.97
CA GLU A 70 6.90 -37.91 9.60
C GLU A 70 7.26 -38.79 8.39
N ILE A 71 7.97 -38.24 7.40
CA ILE A 71 8.45 -39.06 6.27
C ILE A 71 9.61 -39.96 6.69
N TYR A 72 10.49 -39.50 7.59
CA TYR A 72 11.66 -40.27 8.05
C TYR A 72 11.33 -41.46 8.94
N GLU A 73 10.13 -41.51 9.52
CA GLU A 73 9.63 -42.72 10.19
C GLU A 73 9.50 -43.92 9.25
N PHE A 74 9.27 -43.68 7.94
CA PHE A 74 9.03 -44.74 6.94
C PHE A 74 10.10 -44.78 5.84
N VAL A 75 10.71 -43.64 5.54
CA VAL A 75 11.81 -43.49 4.57
C VAL A 75 13.03 -42.97 5.34
N PRO A 76 13.86 -43.88 5.90
CA PRO A 76 15.00 -43.47 6.72
C PRO A 76 15.90 -42.47 5.99
N GLU A 77 16.54 -41.57 6.73
CA GLU A 77 17.37 -40.49 6.15
C GLU A 77 18.43 -41.00 5.16
N GLY A 78 19.08 -42.14 5.44
CA GLY A 78 20.04 -42.78 4.54
C GLY A 78 19.45 -43.36 3.25
N SER A 79 18.12 -43.39 3.12
CA SER A 79 17.37 -43.79 1.91
C SER A 79 16.87 -42.59 1.10
N VAL A 80 17.25 -41.37 1.48
CA VAL A 80 16.97 -40.16 0.73
C VAL A 80 18.17 -39.84 -0.16
N ASP A 81 17.95 -39.86 -1.47
CA ASP A 81 18.98 -39.56 -2.47
C ASP A 81 19.35 -38.08 -2.51
N GLY A 82 18.34 -37.23 -2.28
CA GLY A 82 18.49 -35.78 -2.31
C GLY A 82 17.24 -35.07 -1.80
N LEU A 83 17.43 -33.84 -1.35
CA LEU A 83 16.38 -32.95 -0.90
C LEU A 83 16.60 -31.56 -1.50
N ARG A 84 15.54 -31.00 -2.10
CA ARG A 84 15.53 -29.65 -2.66
C ARG A 84 14.34 -28.86 -2.13
N VAL A 85 14.56 -27.57 -1.87
CA VAL A 85 13.53 -26.68 -1.30
C VAL A 85 13.26 -25.48 -2.21
N THR A 86 12.01 -25.01 -2.21
CA THR A 86 11.54 -23.79 -2.86
C THR A 86 10.53 -23.05 -1.97
N GLY A 87 10.13 -21.84 -2.36
CA GLY A 87 9.17 -21.00 -1.63
C GLY A 87 9.83 -19.92 -0.77
N SER A 88 9.02 -19.03 -0.19
CA SER A 88 9.50 -17.84 0.54
C SER A 88 10.27 -18.18 1.83
N GLY A 89 9.95 -19.30 2.50
CA GLY A 89 10.64 -19.79 3.69
C GLY A 89 11.87 -20.66 3.43
N ALA A 90 12.12 -21.06 2.18
CA ALA A 90 13.12 -22.09 1.87
C ALA A 90 14.59 -21.63 1.95
N ARG A 91 14.89 -20.33 1.75
CA ARG A 91 16.28 -19.86 1.75
C ARG A 91 16.98 -20.13 3.08
N THR A 92 16.33 -19.85 4.20
CA THR A 92 16.90 -20.06 5.53
C THR A 92 17.15 -21.54 5.78
N ILE A 93 16.15 -22.38 5.50
CA ILE A 93 16.23 -23.84 5.66
C ILE A 93 17.32 -24.44 4.78
N SER A 94 17.45 -23.95 3.53
CA SER A 94 18.50 -24.42 2.61
C SER A 94 19.91 -24.19 3.14
N LYS A 95 20.15 -23.04 3.79
CA LYS A 95 21.45 -22.72 4.39
C LYS A 95 21.75 -23.59 5.60
N ILE A 96 20.75 -23.81 6.46
CA ILE A 96 20.90 -24.60 7.69
C ILE A 96 21.19 -26.07 7.35
N LEU A 97 20.44 -26.63 6.40
CA LEU A 97 20.60 -28.03 6.00
C LEU A 97 21.69 -28.23 4.95
N GLY A 98 22.24 -27.18 4.33
CA GLY A 98 23.24 -27.31 3.26
C GLY A 98 22.68 -27.88 1.94
N ILE A 99 21.37 -27.80 1.72
CA ILE A 99 20.66 -28.32 0.53
C ILE A 99 20.57 -27.28 -0.60
N TYR A 100 20.08 -27.73 -1.76
CA TYR A 100 19.77 -26.83 -2.86
C TYR A 100 18.50 -26.03 -2.58
N PHE A 101 18.59 -24.71 -2.72
CA PHE A 101 17.45 -23.81 -2.89
C PHE A 101 17.19 -23.62 -4.38
N GLU A 102 15.95 -23.85 -4.80
CA GLU A 102 15.52 -23.63 -6.17
C GLU A 102 14.63 -22.41 -6.28
N ASN A 103 14.70 -21.74 -7.43
CA ASN A 103 13.75 -20.69 -7.74
C ASN A 103 12.37 -21.30 -8.01
N GLU A 104 11.36 -20.79 -7.31
CA GLU A 104 9.97 -21.26 -7.41
C GLU A 104 9.39 -21.23 -8.82
N PHE A 105 9.71 -20.19 -9.62
CA PHE A 105 9.28 -20.12 -11.02
C PHE A 105 9.82 -21.30 -11.81
N LYS A 106 11.10 -21.65 -11.60
CA LYS A 106 11.75 -22.76 -12.27
C LYS A 106 11.16 -24.10 -11.82
N ALA A 107 10.93 -24.28 -10.52
CA ALA A 107 10.28 -25.51 -10.02
C ALA A 107 8.88 -25.69 -10.63
N ILE A 108 8.04 -24.65 -10.61
CA ILE A 108 6.69 -24.68 -11.17
C ILE A 108 6.72 -24.96 -12.68
N ALA A 109 7.57 -24.25 -13.44
CA ALA A 109 7.69 -24.45 -14.88
C ALA A 109 8.16 -25.87 -15.21
N HIS A 110 9.11 -26.41 -14.46
CA HIS A 110 9.61 -27.78 -14.67
C HIS A 110 8.51 -28.82 -14.46
N MET A 111 7.71 -28.67 -13.39
CA MET A 111 6.56 -29.53 -13.15
C MET A 111 5.50 -29.41 -14.26
N MET A 112 5.18 -28.18 -14.71
CA MET A 112 4.22 -27.99 -15.79
C MET A 112 4.71 -28.58 -17.12
N ALA A 113 5.99 -28.43 -17.46
CA ALA A 113 6.55 -29.01 -18.67
C ALA A 113 6.46 -30.55 -18.65
N ALA A 114 6.63 -31.16 -17.48
CA ALA A 114 6.59 -32.62 -17.31
C ALA A 114 5.18 -33.21 -17.29
N PHE A 115 4.19 -32.51 -16.71
CA PHE A 115 2.82 -33.03 -16.52
C PHE A 115 1.81 -32.47 -17.53
N TYR A 116 2.03 -31.26 -18.03
CA TYR A 116 1.07 -30.51 -18.86
C TYR A 116 1.79 -29.74 -19.99
N PRO A 117 2.44 -30.43 -20.95
CA PRO A 117 3.29 -29.82 -21.98
C PRO A 117 2.55 -28.89 -22.97
N ASP A 118 1.22 -28.97 -23.02
CA ASP A 118 0.34 -28.13 -23.82
C ASP A 118 0.00 -26.78 -23.16
N VAL A 119 0.32 -26.60 -21.87
CA VAL A 119 0.13 -25.32 -21.17
C VAL A 119 1.04 -24.24 -21.75
N ARG A 120 0.47 -23.06 -21.96
CA ARG A 120 1.18 -21.87 -22.48
C ARG A 120 1.20 -20.72 -21.49
N THR A 121 0.22 -20.63 -20.59
CA THR A 121 0.16 -19.61 -19.55
C THR A 121 -0.20 -20.22 -18.21
N LEU A 122 0.46 -19.77 -17.15
CA LEU A 122 0.12 -20.11 -15.77
C LEU A 122 -0.33 -18.86 -15.02
N PHE A 123 -1.43 -19.01 -14.29
CA PHE A 123 -1.86 -18.10 -13.26
C PHE A 123 -1.71 -18.77 -11.91
N GLU A 124 -0.77 -18.32 -11.09
CA GLU A 124 -0.67 -18.76 -9.71
C GLU A 124 -1.29 -17.72 -8.79
N ILE A 125 -2.24 -18.14 -7.95
CA ILE A 125 -2.75 -17.30 -6.87
C ILE A 125 -2.54 -18.05 -5.55
N GLY A 126 -1.43 -17.72 -4.88
CA GLY A 126 -1.08 -18.24 -3.57
C GLY A 126 -1.69 -17.41 -2.44
N GLY A 127 -1.38 -17.81 -1.20
CA GLY A 127 -1.81 -17.07 -0.01
C GLY A 127 -1.12 -15.70 0.14
N GLU A 128 0.19 -15.64 -0.11
CA GLU A 128 1.00 -14.42 0.07
C GLU A 128 1.32 -13.71 -1.26
N SER A 129 1.47 -14.46 -2.34
CA SER A 129 1.85 -13.91 -3.64
C SER A 129 1.09 -14.57 -4.78
N SER A 130 1.03 -13.84 -5.89
CA SER A 130 0.40 -14.28 -7.12
C SER A 130 1.40 -14.10 -8.27
N LYS A 131 1.39 -15.00 -9.25
CA LYS A 131 2.38 -15.05 -10.34
C LYS A 131 1.71 -15.26 -11.69
N TYR A 132 2.28 -14.62 -12.70
CA TYR A 132 2.01 -14.88 -14.10
C TYR A 132 3.27 -15.49 -14.72
N ILE A 133 3.11 -16.59 -15.45
CA ILE A 133 4.21 -17.24 -16.17
C ILE A 133 3.72 -17.61 -17.57
N ARG A 134 4.43 -17.16 -18.60
CA ARG A 134 4.23 -17.63 -19.97
C ARG A 134 5.32 -18.61 -20.32
N MET A 135 4.91 -19.73 -20.91
CA MET A 135 5.78 -20.85 -21.24
C MET A 135 5.83 -21.12 -22.73
N GLN A 136 7.01 -21.54 -23.19
CA GLN A 136 7.23 -22.02 -24.55
C GLN A 136 8.31 -23.10 -24.50
N ASP A 137 8.07 -24.24 -25.16
CA ASP A 137 9.01 -25.37 -25.25
C ASP A 137 9.57 -25.83 -23.89
N GLY A 138 8.72 -25.84 -22.86
CA GLY A 138 9.08 -26.22 -21.49
C GLY A 138 9.85 -25.14 -20.70
N GLY A 139 10.18 -24.01 -21.31
CA GLY A 139 10.87 -22.88 -20.68
C GLY A 139 9.95 -21.69 -20.37
N ILE A 140 10.43 -20.78 -19.52
CA ILE A 140 9.75 -19.51 -19.19
C ILE A 140 10.19 -18.44 -20.18
N VAL A 141 9.24 -17.82 -20.87
CA VAL A 141 9.49 -16.76 -21.86
C VAL A 141 9.05 -15.36 -21.40
N ASP A 142 8.12 -15.29 -20.46
CA ASP A 142 7.77 -14.04 -19.77
C ASP A 142 7.20 -14.38 -18.38
N TYR A 143 7.39 -13.50 -17.41
CA TYR A 143 6.84 -13.68 -16.08
C TYR A 143 6.66 -12.35 -15.34
N ASP A 144 5.73 -12.32 -14.40
CA ASP A 144 5.58 -11.23 -13.43
C ASP A 144 5.04 -11.81 -12.11
N ARG A 145 5.17 -11.06 -11.03
CA ARG A 145 4.62 -11.43 -9.72
C ARG A 145 4.10 -10.24 -8.95
N SER A 146 3.18 -10.50 -8.04
CA SER A 146 2.78 -9.51 -7.04
C SER A 146 3.95 -9.16 -6.12
N GLY A 147 3.99 -7.90 -5.67
CA GLY A 147 4.82 -7.50 -4.54
C GLY A 147 4.29 -8.05 -3.21
N GLU A 148 4.86 -7.59 -2.09
CA GLU A 148 4.40 -7.92 -0.73
C GLU A 148 3.11 -7.18 -0.37
N CYS A 149 2.02 -7.57 -1.04
CA CYS A 149 0.69 -7.04 -0.83
C CYS A 149 -0.30 -8.20 -0.83
N ALA A 150 -1.16 -8.26 0.18
CA ALA A 150 -2.22 -9.28 0.22
C ALA A 150 -3.31 -9.03 -0.84
N ALA A 151 -3.43 -7.82 -1.39
CA ALA A 151 -4.47 -7.51 -2.36
C ALA A 151 -4.32 -8.38 -3.61
N GLY A 152 -5.37 -9.15 -3.94
CA GLY A 152 -5.33 -10.10 -5.06
C GLY A 152 -4.67 -11.45 -4.74
N THR A 153 -4.51 -11.80 -3.46
CA THR A 153 -4.01 -13.10 -2.99
C THR A 153 -5.04 -13.83 -2.13
N GLY A 154 -4.76 -15.07 -1.76
CA GLY A 154 -5.61 -15.86 -0.87
C GLY A 154 -5.78 -15.22 0.51
N SER A 155 -4.75 -14.58 1.07
CA SER A 155 -4.85 -13.89 2.36
C SER A 155 -5.85 -12.74 2.37
N PHE A 156 -6.04 -12.06 1.24
CA PHE A 156 -7.07 -11.03 1.14
C PHE A 156 -8.47 -11.62 1.26
N LEU A 157 -8.74 -12.71 0.53
CA LEU A 157 -10.02 -13.43 0.60
C LEU A 157 -10.26 -14.01 1.99
N ASP A 158 -9.24 -14.63 2.58
CA ASP A 158 -9.28 -15.23 3.91
C ASP A 158 -9.70 -14.20 4.97
N GLN A 159 -9.03 -13.04 5.01
CA GLN A 159 -9.37 -11.97 5.95
C GLN A 159 -10.77 -11.38 5.72
N GLN A 160 -11.19 -11.21 4.46
CA GLN A 160 -12.50 -10.62 4.19
C GLN A 160 -13.64 -11.61 4.47
N ALA A 161 -13.46 -12.89 4.14
CA ALA A 161 -14.43 -13.94 4.43
C ALA A 161 -14.60 -14.11 5.95
N LEU A 162 -13.50 -14.16 6.70
CA LEU A 162 -13.52 -14.27 8.16
C LEU A 162 -14.27 -13.10 8.81
N ARG A 163 -14.15 -11.88 8.28
CA ARG A 163 -14.90 -10.70 8.76
C ARG A 163 -16.41 -10.82 8.58
N LEU A 164 -16.86 -11.57 7.58
CA LEU A 164 -18.27 -11.89 7.36
C LEU A 164 -18.71 -13.15 8.11
N GLY A 165 -17.80 -13.82 8.85
CA GLY A 165 -18.09 -15.06 9.57
C GLY A 165 -18.06 -16.31 8.70
N TYR A 166 -17.40 -16.28 7.54
CA TYR A 166 -17.31 -17.43 6.63
C TYR A 166 -15.89 -17.98 6.55
N PRO A 167 -15.70 -19.32 6.55
CA PRO A 167 -14.43 -19.93 6.19
C PRO A 167 -14.15 -19.72 4.70
N VAL A 168 -12.89 -19.44 4.35
CA VAL A 168 -12.50 -19.14 2.96
C VAL A 168 -12.75 -20.30 2.00
N GLU A 169 -12.66 -21.53 2.52
CA GLU A 169 -12.90 -22.78 1.78
C GLU A 169 -14.36 -22.89 1.30
N GLY A 170 -15.33 -22.36 2.06
CA GLY A 170 -16.75 -22.36 1.70
C GLY A 170 -17.20 -21.23 0.77
N VAL A 171 -16.33 -20.23 0.53
CA VAL A 171 -16.70 -19.05 -0.29
C VAL A 171 -17.02 -19.45 -1.72
N GLY A 172 -16.27 -20.41 -2.29
CA GLY A 172 -16.40 -20.78 -3.70
C GLY A 172 -17.81 -21.27 -4.08
N GLU A 173 -18.42 -22.09 -3.23
CA GLU A 173 -19.77 -22.62 -3.45
C GLU A 173 -20.82 -21.54 -3.21
N LEU A 174 -20.70 -20.80 -2.11
CA LEU A 174 -21.64 -19.75 -1.71
C LEU A 174 -21.81 -18.65 -2.76
N VAL A 175 -20.73 -18.24 -3.42
CA VAL A 175 -20.79 -17.16 -4.43
C VAL A 175 -21.30 -17.63 -5.79
N CYS A 176 -21.37 -18.94 -6.04
CA CYS A 176 -21.92 -19.47 -7.29
C CYS A 176 -23.45 -19.35 -7.35
N GLU A 177 -24.11 -19.20 -6.20
CA GLU A 177 -25.56 -19.00 -6.07
C GLU A 177 -25.95 -17.51 -6.07
N ALA A 178 -24.98 -16.59 -5.99
CA ALA A 178 -25.24 -15.16 -5.94
C ALA A 178 -25.79 -14.65 -7.29
N GLY A 179 -26.96 -14.02 -7.26
CA GLY A 179 -27.58 -13.42 -8.45
C GLY A 179 -26.88 -12.16 -8.94
N CYS A 180 -26.11 -11.48 -8.08
CA CYS A 180 -25.30 -10.33 -8.44
C CYS A 180 -24.01 -10.24 -7.60
N ALA A 181 -23.12 -9.31 -7.96
CA ALA A 181 -21.90 -9.03 -7.23
C ALA A 181 -21.96 -7.61 -6.63
N ALA A 182 -21.69 -7.49 -5.33
CA ALA A 182 -21.47 -6.19 -4.73
C ALA A 182 -20.18 -5.59 -5.30
N ARG A 183 -20.15 -4.28 -5.50
CA ARG A 183 -18.92 -3.63 -5.96
C ARG A 183 -17.95 -3.45 -4.80
N ILE A 184 -16.88 -4.23 -4.81
CA ILE A 184 -15.74 -4.09 -3.89
C ILE A 184 -14.50 -3.69 -4.68
N ALA A 185 -13.80 -2.62 -4.29
CA ALA A 185 -12.63 -2.14 -5.04
C ALA A 185 -11.43 -3.09 -4.90
N GLY A 186 -11.33 -3.82 -3.78
CA GLY A 186 -10.32 -4.85 -3.50
C GLY A 186 -8.88 -4.37 -3.44
N ARG A 187 -8.63 -3.07 -3.25
CA ARG A 187 -7.29 -2.45 -3.31
C ARG A 187 -6.34 -2.92 -2.23
N CYS A 188 -6.85 -3.05 -1.02
CA CYS A 188 -6.14 -3.52 0.16
C CYS A 188 -7.19 -4.00 1.17
N SER A 189 -6.81 -4.97 2.01
CA SER A 189 -7.68 -5.56 3.04
C SER A 189 -8.31 -4.50 3.96
N VAL A 190 -7.58 -3.44 4.31
CA VAL A 190 -8.08 -2.37 5.19
C VAL A 190 -9.22 -1.60 4.52
N PHE A 191 -9.05 -1.18 3.27
CA PHE A 191 -10.10 -0.45 2.54
C PHE A 191 -11.28 -1.35 2.15
N ALA A 192 -11.02 -2.63 1.85
CA ALA A 192 -12.09 -3.57 1.55
C ALA A 192 -13.07 -3.72 2.73
N LYS A 193 -12.61 -3.56 3.99
CA LYS A 193 -13.49 -3.49 5.17
C LYS A 193 -14.59 -2.44 5.00
N SER A 194 -14.20 -1.22 4.66
CA SER A 194 -15.13 -0.10 4.50
C SER A 194 -16.04 -0.30 3.30
N ASP A 195 -15.51 -0.78 2.18
CA ASP A 195 -16.32 -1.14 1.00
C ASP A 195 -17.39 -2.18 1.34
N MET A 196 -17.03 -3.21 2.13
CA MET A 196 -17.94 -4.27 2.56
C MET A 196 -19.01 -3.76 3.52
N ILE A 197 -18.65 -2.95 4.52
CA ILE A 197 -19.62 -2.34 5.45
C ILE A 197 -20.63 -1.47 4.67
N HIS A 198 -20.15 -0.69 3.70
CA HIS A 198 -21.02 0.11 2.84
C HIS A 198 -21.94 -0.74 1.97
N ALA A 199 -21.43 -1.86 1.43
CA ALA A 199 -22.24 -2.81 0.69
C ALA A 199 -23.34 -3.43 1.58
N GLN A 200 -23.02 -3.81 2.82
CA GLN A 200 -24.02 -4.30 3.77
C GLN A 200 -25.10 -3.25 4.08
N GLN A 201 -24.71 -1.99 4.26
CA GLN A 201 -25.66 -0.88 4.47
C GLN A 201 -26.56 -0.61 3.26
N LYS A 202 -26.10 -0.93 2.05
CA LYS A 202 -26.91 -0.90 0.82
C LYS A 202 -27.81 -2.13 0.65
N GLY A 203 -27.75 -3.10 1.55
CA GLY A 203 -28.61 -4.30 1.54
C GLY A 203 -28.07 -5.50 0.76
N TYR A 204 -26.80 -5.46 0.33
CA TYR A 204 -26.19 -6.62 -0.33
C TYR A 204 -26.08 -7.81 0.63
N GLN A 205 -26.40 -9.00 0.14
CA GLN A 205 -26.27 -10.25 0.88
C GLN A 205 -24.79 -10.67 0.98
N PRO A 206 -24.39 -11.45 2.00
CA PRO A 206 -23.00 -11.90 2.16
C PRO A 206 -22.44 -12.61 0.92
N SER A 207 -23.23 -13.45 0.23
CA SER A 207 -22.83 -14.14 -1.00
C SER A 207 -22.52 -13.18 -2.14
N GLU A 208 -23.28 -12.07 -2.26
CA GLU A 208 -23.07 -11.04 -3.27
C GLU A 208 -21.80 -10.21 -2.96
N ILE A 209 -21.54 -9.93 -1.68
CA ILE A 209 -20.31 -9.26 -1.23
C ILE A 209 -19.08 -10.12 -1.49
N LEU A 210 -19.15 -11.41 -1.14
CA LEU A 210 -18.10 -12.38 -1.40
C LEU A 210 -17.85 -12.58 -2.90
N ARG A 211 -18.90 -12.57 -3.73
CA ARG A 211 -18.74 -12.57 -5.19
C ARG A 211 -17.98 -11.33 -5.66
N GLY A 212 -18.33 -10.16 -5.12
CA GLY A 212 -17.62 -8.91 -5.37
C GLY A 212 -16.13 -8.95 -5.01
N LEU A 213 -15.77 -9.67 -3.94
CA LEU A 213 -14.39 -9.89 -3.53
C LEU A 213 -13.63 -10.81 -4.48
N CYS A 214 -14.26 -11.88 -4.96
CA CYS A 214 -13.70 -12.76 -6.01
C CYS A 214 -13.41 -11.96 -7.29
N ASP A 215 -14.35 -11.13 -7.73
CA ASP A 215 -14.17 -10.26 -8.90
C ASP A 215 -13.03 -9.26 -8.68
N ALA A 216 -12.86 -8.76 -7.46
CA ALA A 216 -11.79 -7.83 -7.13
C ALA A 216 -10.41 -8.51 -7.17
N VAL A 217 -10.30 -9.77 -6.73
CA VAL A 217 -9.07 -10.57 -6.88
C VAL A 217 -8.68 -10.72 -8.35
N ALA A 218 -9.63 -11.08 -9.22
CA ALA A 218 -9.37 -11.23 -10.65
C ALA A 218 -8.96 -9.90 -11.33
N ARG A 219 -9.67 -8.80 -11.02
CA ARG A 219 -9.32 -7.46 -11.52
C ARG A 219 -7.91 -7.03 -11.07
N ASN A 220 -7.55 -7.28 -9.82
CA ASN A 220 -6.21 -6.98 -9.32
C ASN A 220 -5.14 -7.83 -9.99
N PHE A 221 -5.38 -9.13 -10.17
CA PHE A 221 -4.45 -10.01 -10.86
C PHE A 221 -4.20 -9.51 -12.29
N LYS A 222 -5.25 -9.15 -13.03
CA LYS A 222 -5.13 -8.60 -14.38
C LYS A 222 -4.37 -7.27 -14.42
N SER A 223 -4.72 -6.32 -13.56
CA SER A 223 -4.15 -4.97 -13.60
C SER A 223 -2.75 -4.86 -12.99
N ALA A 224 -2.47 -5.59 -11.90
CA ALA A 224 -1.25 -5.46 -11.11
C ALA A 224 -0.17 -6.51 -11.42
N ILE A 225 -0.53 -7.62 -12.07
CA ILE A 225 0.42 -8.71 -12.37
C ILE A 225 0.54 -8.90 -13.87
N VAL A 226 -0.58 -9.16 -14.57
CA VAL A 226 -0.52 -9.38 -16.01
C VAL A 226 -0.23 -8.07 -16.76
N LYS A 227 -0.76 -6.92 -16.34
CA LYS A 227 -0.43 -5.58 -16.90
C LYS A 227 -0.50 -5.50 -18.43
N GLY A 228 -1.45 -6.22 -19.05
CA GLY A 228 -1.59 -6.27 -20.51
C GLY A 228 -0.57 -7.14 -21.24
N ARG A 229 0.24 -7.94 -20.53
CA ARG A 229 1.11 -8.97 -21.12
C ARG A 229 0.29 -9.98 -21.93
N LYS A 230 0.95 -10.59 -22.91
CA LYS A 230 0.34 -11.55 -23.85
C LYS A 230 -0.22 -12.75 -23.10
N LEU A 231 -1.45 -13.14 -23.41
CA LEU A 231 -2.08 -14.36 -22.90
C LEU A 231 -2.18 -15.38 -24.01
N GLU A 232 -1.76 -16.61 -23.75
CA GLU A 232 -1.88 -17.74 -24.69
C GLU A 232 -2.55 -18.93 -23.99
N ALA A 233 -3.67 -19.40 -24.55
CA ALA A 233 -4.28 -20.66 -24.15
C ALA A 233 -3.39 -21.84 -24.61
N ARG A 234 -3.35 -22.97 -23.90
CA ARG A 234 -4.13 -23.36 -22.72
C ARG A 234 -3.59 -22.76 -21.42
N VAL A 235 -4.47 -22.28 -20.53
CA VAL A 235 -4.13 -21.60 -19.27
C VAL A 235 -4.33 -22.52 -18.07
N ALA A 236 -3.29 -22.73 -17.28
CA ALA A 236 -3.36 -23.45 -16.01
C ALA A 236 -3.47 -22.47 -14.82
N MET A 237 -4.49 -22.62 -13.99
CA MET A 237 -4.64 -21.86 -12.74
C MET A 237 -4.23 -22.72 -11.54
N ILE A 238 -3.18 -22.30 -10.84
CA ILE A 238 -2.53 -23.04 -9.74
C ILE A 238 -2.50 -22.22 -8.44
N GLY A 239 -2.08 -22.85 -7.34
CA GLY A 239 -2.18 -22.30 -5.99
C GLY A 239 -3.54 -22.55 -5.35
N ALA A 240 -3.62 -22.50 -4.01
CA ALA A 240 -4.83 -22.93 -3.28
C ALA A 240 -6.09 -22.15 -3.65
N VAL A 241 -5.96 -20.89 -4.07
CA VAL A 241 -7.10 -20.05 -4.48
C VAL A 241 -7.77 -20.56 -5.75
N SER A 242 -7.08 -21.37 -6.58
CA SER A 242 -7.69 -21.97 -7.77
C SER A 242 -8.84 -22.92 -7.45
N GLN A 243 -8.98 -23.41 -6.21
CA GLN A 243 -10.13 -24.19 -5.78
C GLN A 243 -11.39 -23.35 -5.57
N ASN A 244 -11.25 -22.04 -5.39
CA ASN A 244 -12.40 -21.15 -5.22
C ASN A 244 -13.10 -20.94 -6.57
N GLN A 245 -14.25 -21.58 -6.75
CA GLN A 245 -15.01 -21.55 -8.01
C GLN A 245 -15.41 -20.12 -8.41
N GLY A 246 -15.71 -19.25 -7.44
CA GLY A 246 -15.99 -17.85 -7.69
C GLY A 246 -14.81 -17.09 -8.29
N VAL A 247 -13.60 -17.30 -7.75
CA VAL A 247 -12.38 -16.68 -8.30
C VAL A 247 -12.08 -17.23 -9.69
N ARG A 248 -12.25 -18.54 -9.94
CA ARG A 248 -12.07 -19.11 -11.28
C ARG A 248 -12.97 -18.44 -12.32
N ARG A 249 -14.28 -18.36 -12.03
CA ARG A 249 -15.24 -17.68 -12.92
C ARG A 249 -14.87 -16.22 -13.13
N ALA A 250 -14.49 -15.52 -12.06
CA ALA A 250 -14.06 -14.13 -12.15
C ALA A 250 -12.78 -13.96 -13.01
N MET A 251 -11.85 -14.92 -12.97
CA MET A 251 -10.65 -14.93 -13.82
C MET A 251 -11.01 -15.18 -15.29
N GLU A 252 -11.88 -16.15 -15.57
CA GLU A 252 -12.39 -16.41 -16.93
C GLU A 252 -13.06 -15.15 -17.51
N GLU A 253 -13.97 -14.53 -16.76
CA GLU A 253 -14.67 -13.29 -17.13
C GLU A 253 -13.69 -12.12 -17.31
N ALA A 254 -12.76 -11.93 -16.38
CA ALA A 254 -11.82 -10.82 -16.42
C ALA A 254 -10.86 -10.90 -17.62
N PHE A 255 -10.45 -12.10 -18.03
CA PHE A 255 -9.55 -12.32 -19.16
C PHE A 255 -10.25 -12.64 -20.48
N GLY A 256 -11.57 -12.84 -20.47
CA GLY A 256 -12.34 -13.19 -21.65
C GLY A 256 -12.02 -14.58 -22.17
N LEU A 257 -11.76 -15.54 -21.27
CA LEU A 257 -11.40 -16.91 -21.61
C LEU A 257 -12.66 -17.73 -21.91
N GLY A 258 -12.63 -18.47 -23.00
CA GLY A 258 -13.69 -19.39 -23.41
C GLY A 258 -13.73 -20.66 -22.55
N ALA A 259 -14.80 -21.43 -22.72
CA ALA A 259 -14.98 -22.69 -22.01
C ALA A 259 -13.81 -23.66 -22.27
N GLY A 260 -13.15 -24.10 -21.20
CA GLY A 260 -12.02 -25.04 -21.26
C GLY A 260 -10.65 -24.42 -21.54
N GLU A 261 -10.57 -23.11 -21.82
CA GLU A 261 -9.28 -22.43 -22.01
C GLU A 261 -8.51 -22.26 -20.69
N LEU A 262 -9.23 -22.07 -19.58
CA LEU A 262 -8.71 -22.09 -18.22
C LEU A 262 -9.05 -23.42 -17.55
N PHE A 263 -8.07 -24.06 -16.93
CA PHE A 263 -8.30 -25.25 -16.11
C PHE A 263 -7.44 -25.23 -14.86
N VAL A 264 -7.82 -26.06 -13.88
CA VAL A 264 -7.06 -26.25 -12.64
C VAL A 264 -6.43 -27.65 -12.67
N PRO A 265 -5.08 -27.75 -12.68
CA PRO A 265 -4.39 -29.02 -12.53
C PRO A 265 -4.78 -29.77 -11.25
N GLU A 266 -4.78 -31.10 -11.27
CA GLU A 266 -5.04 -31.92 -10.06
C GLU A 266 -4.05 -31.58 -8.94
N LEU A 267 -2.79 -31.33 -9.30
CA LEU A 267 -1.69 -31.02 -8.38
C LEU A 267 -1.49 -29.51 -8.16
N TYR A 268 -2.54 -28.71 -8.32
CA TYR A 268 -2.51 -27.24 -8.30
C TYR A 268 -1.73 -26.62 -7.13
N ALA A 269 -1.74 -27.24 -5.93
CA ALA A 269 -1.05 -26.71 -4.75
C ALA A 269 0.36 -27.29 -4.52
N TRP A 270 0.76 -28.31 -5.28
CA TRP A 270 2.02 -29.05 -5.10
C TRP A 270 3.04 -28.81 -6.22
N CYS A 271 2.74 -27.92 -7.17
CA CYS A 271 3.59 -27.70 -8.35
C CYS A 271 5.05 -27.37 -7.97
N GLY A 272 5.27 -26.52 -6.95
CA GLY A 272 6.60 -26.20 -6.45
C GLY A 272 7.33 -27.41 -5.84
N ALA A 273 6.66 -28.14 -4.95
CA ALA A 273 7.24 -29.32 -4.27
C ALA A 273 7.59 -30.42 -5.29
N VAL A 274 6.65 -30.77 -6.18
CA VAL A 274 6.87 -31.75 -7.24
C VAL A 274 7.99 -31.30 -8.18
N GLY A 275 7.97 -30.04 -8.61
CA GLY A 275 9.02 -29.46 -9.45
C GLY A 275 10.41 -29.58 -8.83
N THR A 276 10.54 -29.32 -7.52
CA THR A 276 11.81 -29.50 -6.82
C THR A 276 12.23 -30.96 -6.68
N ALA A 277 11.29 -31.89 -6.46
CA ALA A 277 11.60 -33.32 -6.39
C ALA A 277 12.10 -33.85 -7.75
N LEU A 278 11.49 -33.40 -8.85
CA LEU A 278 11.91 -33.71 -10.22
C LEU A 278 13.32 -33.18 -10.50
N LEU A 279 13.55 -31.88 -10.26
CA LEU A 279 14.85 -31.25 -10.44
C LEU A 279 15.93 -31.92 -9.59
N GLU A 280 15.59 -32.36 -8.38
CA GLU A 280 16.51 -33.12 -7.55
C GLU A 280 16.79 -34.50 -8.15
N SER A 281 15.79 -35.21 -8.66
CA SER A 281 16.00 -36.52 -9.29
C SER A 281 16.91 -36.48 -10.52
N GLU A 282 16.93 -35.35 -11.24
CA GLU A 282 17.79 -35.10 -12.41
C GLU A 282 19.19 -34.61 -12.03
N GLU A 283 19.39 -34.17 -10.78
CA GLU A 283 20.66 -33.65 -10.29
C GLU A 283 21.69 -34.77 -10.13
N LYS A 284 22.80 -34.64 -10.87
CA LYS A 284 23.91 -35.60 -10.83
C LYS A 284 24.78 -35.41 -9.60
N LYS A 285 24.87 -34.18 -9.08
CA LYS A 285 25.70 -33.81 -7.92
C LYS A 285 24.83 -33.50 -6.72
N LYS A 286 24.42 -34.56 -6.02
CA LYS A 286 23.71 -34.46 -4.74
C LYS A 286 24.58 -33.75 -3.70
N ARG A 287 23.95 -32.90 -2.87
CA ARG A 287 24.61 -32.32 -1.69
C ARG A 287 24.33 -33.23 -0.50
N SER A 288 25.37 -33.50 0.30
CA SER A 288 25.14 -34.02 1.66
C SER A 288 24.43 -32.94 2.45
N PHE A 289 23.27 -33.25 3.03
CA PHE A 289 22.57 -32.32 3.89
C PHE A 289 22.87 -32.63 5.36
N GLY A 290 22.83 -31.60 6.21
CA GLY A 290 22.98 -31.74 7.66
C GLY A 290 21.74 -32.35 8.29
N GLU A 291 21.89 -32.95 9.48
CA GLU A 291 20.79 -33.58 10.22
C GLU A 291 19.63 -32.60 10.45
N ILE A 292 18.40 -33.07 10.26
CA ILE A 292 17.18 -32.25 10.43
C ILE A 292 17.03 -31.69 11.85
N HIS A 293 17.65 -32.30 12.86
CA HIS A 293 17.65 -31.81 14.24
C HIS A 293 18.25 -30.40 14.38
N ARG A 294 19.10 -29.97 13.43
CA ARG A 294 19.61 -28.59 13.36
C ARG A 294 18.50 -27.55 13.15
N LEU A 295 17.39 -27.93 12.51
CA LEU A 295 16.23 -27.04 12.36
C LEU A 295 15.65 -26.65 13.73
N LYS A 296 15.61 -27.60 14.67
CA LYS A 296 15.11 -27.40 16.04
C LYS A 296 16.05 -26.52 16.87
N GLN A 297 17.36 -26.67 16.68
CA GLN A 297 18.38 -25.85 17.37
C GLN A 297 18.35 -24.38 16.93
N HIS A 298 18.10 -24.12 15.64
CA HIS A 298 18.02 -22.76 15.10
C HIS A 298 16.68 -22.05 15.33
N GLU A 299 15.66 -22.73 15.87
CA GLU A 299 14.45 -22.04 16.34
C GLU A 299 14.77 -21.10 17.54
N THR A 300 15.87 -21.38 18.25
CA THR A 300 16.25 -20.70 19.49
C THR A 300 17.34 -19.63 19.32
N GLU A 301 18.01 -19.52 18.17
CA GLU A 301 19.21 -18.67 18.03
C GLU A 301 18.99 -17.27 17.41
N ARG A 302 19.36 -16.29 18.25
CA ARG A 302 19.72 -14.86 18.05
C ARG A 302 18.79 -13.96 17.23
N LYS A 303 18.08 -13.09 17.98
CA LYS A 303 17.58 -11.79 17.51
C LYS A 303 18.72 -11.05 16.80
N SER A 304 18.59 -10.78 15.51
CA SER A 304 19.38 -9.73 14.87
C SER A 304 18.87 -8.38 15.41
N ILE A 305 19.48 -7.89 16.49
CA ILE A 305 19.15 -6.59 17.08
C ILE A 305 19.87 -5.52 16.24
N ASP A 306 19.32 -5.21 15.07
CA ASP A 306 19.77 -4.06 14.26
C ASP A 306 18.94 -2.80 14.55
N SER A 307 17.76 -2.93 15.18
CA SER A 307 16.92 -1.80 15.56
C SER A 307 17.32 -1.26 16.92
N GLN A 308 17.77 -0.01 16.94
CA GLN A 308 18.13 0.70 18.17
C GLN A 308 16.87 1.12 18.96
N PRO A 309 16.96 1.27 20.29
CA PRO A 309 15.90 1.89 21.08
C PRO A 309 15.44 3.21 20.48
N LEU A 310 14.15 3.48 20.53
CA LEU A 310 13.62 4.78 20.11
C LEU A 310 14.13 5.88 21.05
N SER A 311 14.57 7.00 20.49
CA SER A 311 15.01 8.18 21.25
C SER A 311 14.30 9.46 20.79
N MET A 312 14.01 10.34 21.76
CA MET A 312 13.43 11.67 21.53
C MET A 312 14.49 12.77 21.37
N ASP A 313 15.79 12.46 21.48
CA ASP A 313 16.88 13.46 21.49
C ASP A 313 16.89 14.37 20.26
N ASN A 314 16.50 13.81 19.10
CA ASN A 314 16.43 14.51 17.83
C ASN A 314 14.98 14.83 17.41
N VAL A 315 14.02 14.72 18.33
CA VAL A 315 12.62 15.08 18.09
C VAL A 315 12.30 16.40 18.78
N VAL A 316 11.74 17.35 18.04
CA VAL A 316 11.30 18.65 18.58
C VAL A 316 9.78 18.73 18.55
N LEU A 317 9.17 18.87 19.72
CA LEU A 317 7.72 18.96 19.87
C LEU A 317 7.28 20.41 20.09
N LEU A 318 6.93 21.12 19.02
CA LEU A 318 6.51 22.53 19.12
C LEU A 318 5.13 22.69 19.80
N ARG A 319 4.35 21.62 19.92
CA ARG A 319 3.05 21.61 20.59
C ARG A 319 3.10 21.81 22.11
N GLU A 320 4.24 21.55 22.74
CA GLU A 320 4.38 21.66 24.21
C GLU A 320 4.55 23.10 24.71
N GLY A 321 4.73 24.07 23.80
CA GLY A 321 5.02 25.47 24.13
C GLY A 321 3.97 26.50 23.70
N ILE A 322 2.80 26.08 23.23
CA ILE A 322 1.77 27.03 22.75
C ILE A 322 0.81 27.41 23.88
N PRO A 323 0.77 28.68 24.29
CA PRO A 323 -0.23 29.13 25.26
C PRO A 323 -1.64 29.09 24.63
N PRO A 324 -2.69 28.87 25.43
CA PRO A 324 -4.06 29.02 24.97
C PRO A 324 -4.29 30.40 24.33
N TYR A 325 -5.14 30.46 23.30
CA TYR A 325 -5.50 31.72 22.68
C TYR A 325 -6.17 32.65 23.69
N VAL A 326 -5.66 33.88 23.78
CA VAL A 326 -6.22 34.93 24.64
C VAL A 326 -6.93 35.94 23.73
N PRO A 327 -8.27 36.06 23.80
CA PRO A 327 -8.99 37.02 22.99
C PRO A 327 -8.64 38.46 23.40
N PRO A 328 -8.74 39.43 22.47
CA PRO A 328 -8.59 40.84 22.79
C PRO A 328 -9.54 41.27 23.94
N PRO A 329 -9.13 42.21 24.81
CA PRO A 329 -9.98 42.71 25.89
C PRO A 329 -11.30 43.30 25.37
N GLY A 330 -12.39 43.03 26.10
CA GLY A 330 -13.74 43.50 25.77
C GLY A 330 -14.56 42.55 24.87
N ASP A 331 -15.81 42.92 24.61
CA ASP A 331 -16.80 42.11 23.87
C ASP A 331 -16.92 42.48 22.39
N GLY A 332 -15.94 43.22 21.87
CA GLY A 332 -15.90 43.64 20.47
C GLY A 332 -15.74 42.45 19.50
N PRO A 333 -16.18 42.62 18.23
CA PRO A 333 -15.99 41.60 17.20
C PRO A 333 -14.50 41.37 16.91
N ILE A 334 -14.15 40.10 16.68
CA ILE A 334 -12.80 39.64 16.33
C ILE A 334 -12.79 39.28 14.85
N PRO A 335 -12.05 40.02 13.99
CA PRO A 335 -11.83 39.62 12.61
C PRO A 335 -11.11 38.28 12.54
N ALA A 336 -11.68 37.33 11.79
CA ALA A 336 -11.22 35.95 11.77
C ALA A 336 -11.32 35.33 10.37
N TYR A 337 -10.52 34.29 10.14
CA TYR A 337 -10.43 33.56 8.89
C TYR A 337 -10.53 32.07 9.18
N MET A 338 -11.30 31.36 8.36
CA MET A 338 -11.55 29.94 8.56
C MET A 338 -10.89 29.11 7.46
N GLY A 339 -10.23 28.03 7.87
CA GLY A 339 -9.73 27.01 6.97
C GLY A 339 -10.39 25.67 7.27
N ILE A 340 -10.82 24.99 6.22
CA ILE A 340 -11.48 23.68 6.33
C ILE A 340 -10.72 22.69 5.45
N ASP A 341 -10.20 21.63 6.06
CA ASP A 341 -9.54 20.52 5.36
C ASP A 341 -10.41 19.27 5.44
N ILE A 342 -10.82 18.76 4.26
CA ILE A 342 -11.80 17.68 4.16
C ILE A 342 -11.13 16.48 3.50
N GLY A 343 -10.59 15.59 4.33
CA GLY A 343 -10.05 14.30 3.91
C GLY A 343 -11.09 13.18 3.92
N SER A 344 -10.69 12.00 3.44
CA SER A 344 -11.53 10.79 3.48
C SER A 344 -11.70 10.23 4.90
N VAL A 345 -10.70 10.46 5.77
CA VAL A 345 -10.67 9.95 7.15
C VAL A 345 -11.08 11.02 8.16
N SER A 346 -10.54 12.23 8.01
CA SER A 346 -10.73 13.35 8.93
C SER A 346 -11.22 14.60 8.23
N THR A 347 -12.00 15.39 8.97
CA THR A 347 -12.39 16.75 8.63
C THR A 347 -11.84 17.67 9.71
N ASN A 348 -11.15 18.72 9.29
CA ASN A 348 -10.52 19.67 10.18
C ASN A 348 -11.06 21.08 9.92
N VAL A 349 -11.42 21.79 10.99
CA VAL A 349 -11.85 23.19 10.92
C VAL A 349 -10.92 23.99 11.82
N VAL A 350 -10.30 25.04 11.27
CA VAL A 350 -9.41 25.93 12.01
C VAL A 350 -9.88 27.36 11.79
N VAL A 351 -9.91 28.13 12.87
CA VAL A 351 -10.15 29.57 12.83
C VAL A 351 -8.90 30.29 13.32
N ILE A 352 -8.44 31.29 12.57
CA ILE A 352 -7.33 32.17 12.95
C ILE A 352 -7.79 33.63 13.03
N ASP A 353 -7.12 34.44 13.83
CA ASP A 353 -7.32 35.89 13.83
C ASP A 353 -6.53 36.59 12.70
N ALA A 354 -6.64 37.92 12.62
CA ALA A 354 -5.92 38.74 11.65
C ALA A 354 -4.38 38.63 11.75
N ASP A 355 -3.87 38.31 12.93
CA ASP A 355 -2.44 38.14 13.25
C ASP A 355 -1.95 36.70 13.00
N ALA A 356 -2.82 35.82 12.46
CA ALA A 356 -2.56 34.39 12.24
C ALA A 356 -2.35 33.55 13.50
N ARG A 357 -2.87 34.01 14.65
CA ARG A 357 -2.97 33.15 15.83
C ARG A 357 -4.19 32.25 15.68
N VAL A 358 -4.02 30.96 15.97
CA VAL A 358 -5.14 30.01 15.97
C VAL A 358 -6.04 30.31 17.16
N ILE A 359 -7.30 30.61 16.88
CA ILE A 359 -8.35 30.85 17.86
C ILE A 359 -8.91 29.52 18.36
N HIS A 360 -9.23 28.62 17.43
CA HIS A 360 -9.81 27.32 17.70
C HIS A 360 -9.50 26.34 16.57
N ASP A 361 -9.29 25.08 16.92
CA ASP A 361 -9.15 23.97 15.97
C ASP A 361 -10.03 22.79 16.35
N VAL A 362 -10.59 22.14 15.34
CA VAL A 362 -11.49 21.01 15.47
C VAL A 362 -10.98 19.88 14.59
N TYR A 363 -10.81 18.69 15.17
CA TYR A 363 -10.46 17.45 14.46
C TYR A 363 -11.60 16.43 14.59
N LEU A 364 -12.26 16.13 13.49
CA LEU A 364 -13.39 15.20 13.43
C LEU A 364 -13.11 14.04 12.46
N ARG A 365 -13.79 12.91 12.65
CA ARG A 365 -13.78 11.82 11.67
C ARG A 365 -14.81 12.13 10.57
N THR A 366 -14.39 12.08 9.30
CA THR A 366 -15.29 12.28 8.16
C THR A 366 -16.31 11.16 8.05
N ALA A 367 -15.89 9.91 8.28
CA ALA A 367 -16.72 8.70 8.22
C ALA A 367 -17.57 8.59 6.92
N GLY A 368 -17.05 9.08 5.79
CA GLY A 368 -17.77 9.12 4.51
C GLY A 368 -18.92 10.14 4.44
N ARG A 369 -19.11 10.96 5.48
CA ARG A 369 -20.16 11.97 5.62
C ARG A 369 -19.54 13.38 5.77
N PRO A 370 -18.89 13.91 4.71
CA PRO A 370 -18.13 15.15 4.81
C PRO A 370 -18.99 16.36 5.18
N VAL A 371 -20.21 16.46 4.67
CA VAL A 371 -21.12 17.59 4.98
C VAL A 371 -21.51 17.60 6.45
N GLU A 372 -21.86 16.44 7.01
CA GLU A 372 -22.19 16.30 8.43
C GLU A 372 -21.00 16.62 9.34
N ALA A 373 -19.80 16.13 8.98
CA ALA A 373 -18.60 16.40 9.75
C ALA A 373 -18.25 17.89 9.75
N VAL A 374 -18.37 18.58 8.60
CA VAL A 374 -18.19 20.03 8.54
C VAL A 374 -19.25 20.76 9.35
N GLN A 375 -20.52 20.37 9.26
CA GLN A 375 -21.60 20.94 10.07
C GLN A 375 -21.32 20.84 11.58
N GLN A 376 -20.79 19.71 12.04
CA GLN A 376 -20.39 19.53 13.43
C GLN A 376 -19.25 20.48 13.83
N GLY A 377 -18.22 20.59 12.99
CA GLY A 377 -17.10 21.51 13.24
C GLY A 377 -17.54 22.98 13.27
N LEU A 378 -18.41 23.40 12.34
CA LEU A 378 -18.98 24.75 12.32
C LEU A 378 -19.85 25.02 13.55
N ALA A 379 -20.69 24.07 13.96
CA ALA A 379 -21.53 24.20 15.15
C ALA A 379 -20.69 24.32 16.43
N GLU A 380 -19.53 23.65 16.50
CA GLU A 380 -18.62 23.79 17.63
C GLU A 380 -18.00 25.19 17.69
N VAL A 381 -17.53 25.71 16.55
CA VAL A 381 -17.01 27.09 16.44
C VAL A 381 -18.09 28.10 16.83
N GLU A 382 -19.31 27.94 16.32
CA GLU A 382 -20.45 28.80 16.64
C GLU A 382 -20.78 28.77 18.14
N ARG A 383 -20.81 27.58 18.74
CA ARG A 383 -21.11 27.42 20.17
C ARG A 383 -20.09 28.11 21.07
N LEU A 384 -18.82 28.07 20.70
CA LEU A 384 -17.73 28.62 21.52
C LEU A 384 -17.50 30.11 21.28
N TRP A 385 -17.62 30.55 20.03
CA TRP A 385 -17.21 31.89 19.62
C TRP A 385 -18.32 32.70 18.95
N GLY A 386 -19.26 32.03 18.26
CA GLY A 386 -20.52 32.60 17.78
C GLY A 386 -20.39 33.98 17.15
N THR A 387 -21.15 34.94 17.70
CA THR A 387 -21.20 36.34 17.26
C THR A 387 -19.95 37.15 17.56
N ARG A 388 -19.02 36.63 18.37
CA ARG A 388 -17.75 37.30 18.65
C ARG A 388 -16.80 37.26 17.46
N LEU A 389 -16.96 36.32 16.54
CA LEU A 389 -16.15 36.24 15.32
C LEU A 389 -16.83 36.91 14.14
N VAL A 390 -16.07 37.71 13.40
CA VAL A 390 -16.45 38.19 12.07
C VAL A 390 -15.59 37.42 11.07
N ILE A 391 -16.19 36.46 10.39
CA ILE A 391 -15.49 35.64 9.40
C ILE A 391 -15.31 36.46 8.11
N GLU A 392 -14.09 36.92 7.87
CA GLU A 392 -13.72 37.76 6.72
C GLU A 392 -13.20 36.95 5.52
N GLY A 393 -12.99 35.65 5.70
CA GLY A 393 -12.62 34.75 4.61
C GLY A 393 -12.66 33.29 5.01
N VAL A 394 -13.07 32.44 4.07
CA VAL A 394 -13.11 30.98 4.24
C VAL A 394 -12.35 30.27 3.12
N GLY A 395 -11.47 29.34 3.49
CA GLY A 395 -10.71 28.52 2.57
C GLY A 395 -11.03 27.03 2.74
N THR A 396 -11.14 26.27 1.64
CA THR A 396 -11.28 24.80 1.69
C THR A 396 -10.15 24.05 0.98
N THR A 397 -9.77 22.90 1.54
CA THR A 397 -8.78 21.95 0.96
C THR A 397 -9.14 20.48 1.26
N GLY A 398 -8.26 19.58 0.87
CA GLY A 398 -8.46 18.14 0.92
C GLY A 398 -9.26 17.62 -0.27
N SER A 399 -9.63 16.35 -0.25
CA SER A 399 -10.41 15.72 -1.31
C SER A 399 -11.82 16.29 -1.42
N GLY A 400 -12.42 16.73 -0.31
CA GLY A 400 -13.81 17.23 -0.25
C GLY A 400 -13.96 18.72 -0.51
N ARG A 401 -12.86 19.42 -0.82
CA ARG A 401 -12.79 20.88 -0.88
C ARG A 401 -13.82 21.53 -1.79
N GLU A 402 -14.08 20.95 -2.97
CA GLU A 402 -14.96 21.53 -3.99
C GLU A 402 -16.43 21.39 -3.61
N LEU A 403 -16.79 20.25 -3.02
CA LEU A 403 -18.13 20.04 -2.47
C LEU A 403 -18.39 21.04 -1.35
N ILE A 404 -17.50 21.06 -0.35
CA ILE A 404 -17.70 21.86 0.85
C ILE A 404 -17.58 23.35 0.57
N ALA A 405 -16.78 23.76 -0.42
CA ALA A 405 -16.71 25.15 -0.86
C ALA A 405 -18.09 25.72 -1.21
N GLU A 406 -18.92 24.96 -1.94
CA GLU A 406 -20.27 25.40 -2.29
C GLU A 406 -21.19 25.47 -1.06
N PHE A 407 -21.08 24.49 -0.15
CA PHE A 407 -21.89 24.45 1.07
C PHE A 407 -21.61 25.63 2.00
N VAL A 408 -20.34 25.92 2.26
CA VAL A 408 -19.96 26.97 3.23
C VAL A 408 -19.87 28.35 2.60
N GLY A 409 -19.89 28.43 1.25
CA GLY A 409 -19.59 29.66 0.53
C GLY A 409 -18.12 30.06 0.66
N ALA A 410 -17.20 29.11 0.45
CA ALA A 410 -15.77 29.36 0.58
C ALA A 410 -15.28 30.36 -0.46
N ASP A 411 -14.39 31.26 -0.03
CA ASP A 411 -13.80 32.32 -0.85
C ASP A 411 -12.64 31.83 -1.70
N VAL A 412 -11.90 30.84 -1.19
CA VAL A 412 -10.73 30.26 -1.85
C VAL A 412 -10.70 28.74 -1.71
N VAL A 413 -10.33 28.05 -2.79
CA VAL A 413 -10.23 26.59 -2.84
C VAL A 413 -8.86 26.22 -3.39
N ASN A 414 -8.06 25.52 -2.59
CA ASN A 414 -6.69 25.14 -2.95
C ASN A 414 -6.43 23.65 -2.68
N ASP A 415 -5.44 23.10 -3.38
CA ASP A 415 -4.95 21.75 -3.11
C ASP A 415 -4.26 21.66 -1.74
N GLU A 416 -4.23 20.45 -1.20
CA GLU A 416 -3.71 20.18 0.15
C GLU A 416 -2.20 20.37 0.26
N ILE A 417 -1.45 20.15 -0.83
CA ILE A 417 0.01 20.33 -0.85
C ILE A 417 0.33 21.80 -0.58
N THR A 418 -0.36 22.71 -1.27
CA THR A 418 -0.24 24.15 -1.04
C THR A 418 -0.67 24.53 0.38
N ALA A 419 -1.76 23.97 0.89
CA ALA A 419 -2.27 24.25 2.23
C ALA A 419 -1.28 23.81 3.32
N HIS A 420 -0.90 22.53 3.34
CA HIS A 420 0.08 21.98 4.28
C HIS A 420 1.41 22.74 4.24
N LYS A 421 1.92 23.03 3.03
CA LYS A 421 3.12 23.85 2.86
C LYS A 421 2.96 25.22 3.50
N THR A 422 1.85 25.90 3.24
CA THR A 422 1.62 27.27 3.73
C THR A 422 1.54 27.30 5.26
N GLY A 423 0.82 26.35 5.86
CA GLY A 423 0.77 26.21 7.31
C GLY A 423 2.15 25.89 7.91
N ALA A 424 2.87 24.91 7.35
CA ALA A 424 4.19 24.51 7.82
C ALA A 424 5.20 25.66 7.75
N TRP A 425 5.23 26.36 6.61
CA TRP A 425 6.11 27.47 6.37
C TRP A 425 5.86 28.61 7.36
N HIS A 426 4.59 28.95 7.59
CA HIS A 426 4.22 29.94 8.59
C HIS A 426 4.71 29.55 9.99
N VAL A 427 4.37 28.35 10.46
CA VAL A 427 4.80 27.83 11.78
C VAL A 427 6.33 27.80 11.89
N SER A 428 7.04 27.37 10.84
CA SER A 428 8.51 27.32 10.87
C SER A 428 9.17 28.69 10.99
N ASN A 429 8.54 29.74 10.43
CA ASN A 429 9.07 31.10 10.52
C ASN A 429 8.68 31.83 11.81
N THR A 430 7.57 31.42 12.45
CA THR A 430 7.10 32.08 13.68
C THR A 430 7.54 31.37 14.95
N LEU A 431 7.66 30.04 14.91
CA LEU A 431 7.95 29.19 16.07
C LEU A 431 9.16 28.27 15.85
N GLY A 432 9.57 28.05 14.61
CA GLY A 432 10.70 27.21 14.27
C GLY A 432 12.06 27.90 14.47
N SER A 433 13.12 27.09 14.49
CA SER A 433 14.51 27.58 14.53
C SER A 433 15.10 27.81 13.15
N ALA A 434 14.50 27.22 12.11
CA ALA A 434 14.88 27.39 10.72
C ALA A 434 13.67 27.10 9.82
N PRO A 435 13.65 27.64 8.58
CA PRO A 435 12.57 27.39 7.64
C PRO A 435 12.45 25.90 7.30
N VAL A 436 11.21 25.40 7.25
CA VAL A 436 10.92 24.01 6.83
C VAL A 436 11.35 23.79 5.38
N ASP A 437 12.04 22.69 5.13
CA ASP A 437 12.44 22.27 3.77
C ASP A 437 11.79 20.95 3.34
N THR A 438 11.27 20.18 4.29
CA THR A 438 10.68 18.87 4.03
C THR A 438 9.48 18.65 4.93
N ILE A 439 8.36 18.22 4.36
CA ILE A 439 7.17 17.81 5.11
C ILE A 439 6.92 16.33 4.89
N PHE A 440 6.83 15.60 6.00
CA PHE A 440 6.22 14.28 6.04
C PHE A 440 4.82 14.43 6.60
N GLU A 441 3.79 14.19 5.78
CA GLU A 441 2.41 14.19 6.24
C GLU A 441 1.89 12.75 6.18
N ILE A 442 1.46 12.22 7.32
CA ILE A 442 0.89 10.87 7.40
C ILE A 442 -0.48 10.95 8.05
N GLY A 443 -1.50 10.83 7.20
CA GLY A 443 -2.89 10.75 7.58
C GLY A 443 -3.32 9.33 7.97
N GLY A 444 -4.63 9.15 8.07
CA GLY A 444 -5.21 7.85 8.39
C GLY A 444 -5.13 6.84 7.24
N GLN A 445 -5.22 7.28 6.00
CA GLN A 445 -5.33 6.41 4.81
C GLN A 445 -4.37 6.76 3.68
N ASP A 446 -3.81 7.96 3.71
CA ASP A 446 -2.87 8.47 2.72
C ASP A 446 -1.64 9.07 3.42
N SER A 447 -0.61 9.33 2.63
CA SER A 447 0.62 9.95 3.11
C SER A 447 1.26 10.76 2.00
N LYS A 448 1.82 11.91 2.36
CA LYS A 448 2.37 12.89 1.43
C LYS A 448 3.78 13.27 1.84
N PHE A 449 4.63 13.37 0.83
CA PHE A 449 5.97 13.94 0.92
C PHE A 449 5.97 15.26 0.17
N ILE A 450 6.51 16.31 0.76
CA ILE A 450 6.62 17.64 0.14
C ILE A 450 8.03 18.17 0.38
N ALA A 451 8.76 18.48 -0.69
CA ALA A 451 10.04 19.16 -0.64
C ALA A 451 9.85 20.66 -0.95
N ILE A 452 10.49 21.51 -0.16
CA ILE A 452 10.33 22.96 -0.19
C ILE A 452 11.71 23.61 -0.34
N GLU A 453 11.83 24.54 -1.28
CA GLU A 453 12.98 25.44 -1.40
C GLU A 453 12.48 26.88 -1.43
N ASN A 454 13.00 27.72 -0.52
CA ASN A 454 12.62 29.15 -0.41
C ASN A 454 11.10 29.39 -0.33
N GLY A 455 10.37 28.52 0.38
CA GLY A 455 8.91 28.62 0.53
C GLY A 455 8.10 28.15 -0.68
N VAL A 456 8.74 27.58 -1.69
CA VAL A 456 8.14 27.03 -2.91
C VAL A 456 8.25 25.51 -2.89
N VAL A 457 7.17 24.82 -3.29
CA VAL A 457 7.19 23.35 -3.44
C VAL A 457 7.97 23.00 -4.70
N VAL A 458 9.02 22.21 -4.57
CA VAL A 458 9.89 21.79 -5.69
C VAL A 458 9.70 20.33 -6.08
N ASP A 459 9.21 19.49 -5.16
CA ASP A 459 8.87 18.09 -5.40
C ASP A 459 7.78 17.65 -4.41
N PHE A 460 6.94 16.70 -4.81
CA PHE A 460 5.97 16.08 -3.93
C PHE A 460 5.62 14.66 -4.39
N ALA A 461 5.18 13.83 -3.45
CA ALA A 461 4.69 12.49 -3.73
C ALA A 461 3.56 12.12 -2.77
N MET A 462 2.63 11.30 -3.24
CA MET A 462 1.51 10.82 -2.42
C MET A 462 1.26 9.34 -2.63
N ASN A 463 0.80 8.66 -1.57
CA ASN A 463 0.30 7.29 -1.63
C ASN A 463 -1.16 7.26 -1.18
N GLU A 464 -2.08 6.91 -2.09
CA GLU A 464 -3.54 6.89 -1.82
C GLU A 464 -4.13 5.48 -1.67
N ALA A 465 -3.34 4.42 -1.91
CA ALA A 465 -3.88 3.08 -2.14
C ALA A 465 -3.39 2.03 -1.14
N CYS A 466 -2.50 2.38 -0.21
CA CYS A 466 -1.92 1.44 0.74
C CYS A 466 -2.03 1.95 2.16
N ALA A 467 -2.70 1.17 3.02
CA ALA A 467 -2.78 1.43 4.46
C ALA A 467 -1.46 1.11 5.19
N ALA A 468 -0.57 0.32 4.59
CA ALA A 468 0.75 0.07 5.17
C ALA A 468 1.53 1.38 5.17
N GLY A 469 1.97 1.82 6.36
CA GLY A 469 2.63 3.11 6.53
C GLY A 469 1.71 4.27 6.94
N THR A 470 0.42 4.04 7.25
CA THR A 470 -0.53 5.10 7.65
C THR A 470 -1.07 4.92 9.07
N GLY A 471 -1.82 5.91 9.58
CA GLY A 471 -2.43 5.84 10.91
C GLY A 471 -3.38 4.65 11.10
N SER A 472 -4.15 4.27 10.05
CA SER A 472 -5.08 3.12 10.12
C SER A 472 -4.38 1.80 10.41
N PHE A 473 -3.14 1.62 9.93
CA PHE A 473 -2.32 0.46 10.26
C PHE A 473 -2.03 0.38 11.76
N LEU A 474 -1.61 1.50 12.38
CA LEU A 474 -1.31 1.51 13.81
C LEU A 474 -2.57 1.31 14.65
N GLU A 475 -3.70 1.88 14.24
CA GLU A 475 -4.99 1.66 14.90
C GLU A 475 -5.37 0.17 14.90
N GLU A 476 -5.31 -0.51 13.75
CA GLU A 476 -5.63 -1.94 13.66
C GLU A 476 -4.66 -2.82 14.46
N GLN A 477 -3.36 -2.51 14.47
CA GLN A 477 -2.38 -3.28 15.25
C GLN A 477 -2.55 -3.04 16.76
N ALA A 478 -2.82 -1.80 17.18
CA ALA A 478 -3.06 -1.47 18.59
C ALA A 478 -4.30 -2.19 19.13
N GLU A 479 -5.40 -2.19 18.36
CA GLU A 479 -6.64 -2.91 18.72
C GLU A 479 -6.38 -4.40 18.95
N LYS A 480 -5.61 -5.05 18.07
CA LYS A 480 -5.27 -6.49 18.19
C LYS A 480 -4.35 -6.81 19.35
N LEU A 481 -3.44 -5.89 19.68
CA LEU A 481 -2.58 -6.00 20.86
C LEU A 481 -3.32 -5.64 22.17
N GLY A 482 -4.57 -5.20 22.10
CA GLY A 482 -5.36 -4.80 23.25
C GLY A 482 -4.90 -3.50 23.91
N ILE A 483 -4.21 -2.63 23.15
CA ILE A 483 -3.66 -1.35 23.66
C ILE A 483 -4.35 -0.15 23.02
N LYS A 484 -4.37 0.98 23.71
CA LYS A 484 -4.90 2.25 23.20
C LYS A 484 -3.88 2.93 22.29
N ILE A 485 -4.28 3.27 21.07
CA ILE A 485 -3.43 4.06 20.17
C ILE A 485 -3.08 5.43 20.74
N LYS A 486 -4.02 6.07 21.47
CA LYS A 486 -3.82 7.35 22.15
C LYS A 486 -3.27 7.14 23.56
N GLY A 487 -2.15 7.79 23.87
CA GLY A 487 -1.55 7.83 25.22
C GLY A 487 -0.75 6.59 25.63
N GLU A 488 -1.13 5.38 25.17
CA GLU A 488 -0.48 4.14 25.59
C GLU A 488 0.57 3.64 24.57
N PHE A 489 0.25 3.64 23.27
CA PHE A 489 1.16 3.14 22.22
C PHE A 489 2.55 3.78 22.28
N ALA A 490 2.63 5.11 22.22
CA ALA A 490 3.91 5.82 22.18
C ALA A 490 4.75 5.56 23.44
N LYS A 491 4.09 5.52 24.60
CA LYS A 491 4.73 5.23 25.90
C LYS A 491 5.35 3.84 25.92
N LEU A 492 4.62 2.83 25.46
CA LEU A 492 5.13 1.45 25.38
C LEU A 492 6.30 1.35 24.39
N ALA A 493 6.16 1.93 23.20
CA ALA A 493 7.21 1.93 22.19
C ALA A 493 8.51 2.56 22.69
N LEU A 494 8.42 3.74 23.31
CA LEU A 494 9.59 4.47 23.84
C LEU A 494 10.24 3.77 25.04
N SER A 495 9.51 2.89 25.74
CA SER A 495 10.08 2.09 26.84
C SER A 495 10.82 0.84 26.39
N ALA A 496 10.81 0.52 25.09
CA ALA A 496 11.41 -0.70 24.58
C ALA A 496 12.93 -0.58 24.42
N GLU A 497 13.68 -1.37 25.18
CA GLU A 497 15.14 -1.48 25.07
C GLU A 497 15.60 -2.23 23.80
N THR A 498 14.76 -3.14 23.30
CA THR A 498 15.10 -3.94 22.10
C THR A 498 13.89 -4.02 21.16
N PRO A 499 13.69 -3.00 20.30
CA PRO A 499 12.59 -3.02 19.34
C PRO A 499 12.65 -4.23 18.41
N THR A 500 11.50 -4.85 18.15
CA THR A 500 11.40 -6.00 17.25
C THR A 500 11.55 -5.55 15.81
N ARG A 501 12.42 -6.22 15.04
CA ARG A 501 12.58 -5.94 13.61
C ARG A 501 11.44 -6.56 12.81
N LEU A 502 10.48 -5.73 12.44
CA LEU A 502 9.29 -6.16 11.69
C LEU A 502 9.37 -5.92 10.16
N GLY A 503 10.27 -5.05 9.70
CA GLY A 503 10.46 -4.76 8.26
C GLY A 503 9.33 -3.94 7.64
N GLU A 504 9.12 -4.09 6.32
CA GLU A 504 8.24 -3.23 5.49
C GLU A 504 7.08 -4.00 4.84
N ARG A 505 6.40 -4.80 5.65
CA ARG A 505 5.31 -5.64 5.14
C ARG A 505 3.98 -4.90 5.06
N CYS A 506 3.10 -5.42 4.21
CA CYS A 506 1.67 -5.07 4.21
C CYS A 506 1.05 -5.34 5.59
N THR A 507 0.08 -4.54 6.01
CA THR A 507 -0.69 -4.69 7.26
C THR A 507 -1.11 -6.12 7.56
N VAL A 508 -1.55 -6.85 6.53
CA VAL A 508 -2.02 -8.24 6.63
C VAL A 508 -0.91 -9.21 7.05
N PHE A 509 0.27 -9.08 6.45
CA PHE A 509 1.39 -9.97 6.76
C PHE A 509 2.11 -9.52 8.03
N MET A 510 2.15 -8.21 8.27
CA MET A 510 2.67 -7.64 9.51
C MET A 510 1.92 -8.17 10.73
N GLU A 511 0.60 -8.25 10.67
CA GLU A 511 -0.21 -8.83 11.74
C GLU A 511 0.21 -10.26 12.07
N ARG A 512 0.51 -11.05 11.05
CA ARG A 512 0.95 -12.44 11.22
C ARG A 512 2.33 -12.50 11.85
N ASP A 513 3.24 -11.63 11.42
CA ASP A 513 4.57 -11.52 12.01
C ASP A 513 4.47 -11.13 13.49
N VAL A 514 3.67 -10.12 13.83
CA VAL A 514 3.41 -9.68 15.21
C VAL A 514 2.86 -10.83 16.06
N THR A 515 1.83 -11.52 15.59
CA THR A 515 1.28 -12.70 16.28
C THR A 515 2.33 -13.81 16.44
N GLY A 516 3.13 -14.05 15.41
CA GLY A 516 4.21 -15.04 15.43
C GLY A 516 5.28 -14.71 16.46
N TYR A 517 5.64 -13.44 16.63
CA TYR A 517 6.57 -12.98 17.66
C TYR A 517 5.97 -13.04 19.07
N LEU A 518 4.68 -12.73 19.23
CA LEU A 518 3.99 -12.92 20.52
C LEU A 518 4.04 -14.38 20.99
N HIS A 519 3.76 -15.33 20.10
CA HIS A 519 3.86 -16.76 20.42
C HIS A 519 5.30 -17.19 20.77
N LYS A 520 6.31 -16.45 20.30
CA LYS A 520 7.73 -16.66 20.65
C LYS A 520 8.15 -15.93 21.93
N GLY A 521 7.20 -15.33 22.66
CA GLY A 521 7.45 -14.64 23.92
C GLY A 521 8.03 -13.23 23.77
N GLU A 522 7.90 -12.60 22.59
CA GLU A 522 8.30 -11.21 22.42
C GLU A 522 7.39 -10.26 23.22
N THR A 523 7.97 -9.19 23.75
CA THR A 523 7.22 -8.25 24.59
C THR A 523 6.40 -7.27 23.75
N VAL A 524 5.24 -6.85 24.25
CA VAL A 524 4.40 -5.83 23.60
C VAL A 524 5.17 -4.52 23.35
N PRO A 525 5.92 -3.94 24.31
CA PRO A 525 6.79 -2.79 24.05
C PRO A 525 7.71 -2.95 22.84
N ALA A 526 8.42 -4.08 22.74
CA ALA A 526 9.34 -4.36 21.63
C ALA A 526 8.61 -4.39 20.28
N LEU A 527 7.43 -5.03 20.22
CA LEU A 527 6.62 -5.10 19.02
C LEU A 527 6.09 -3.74 18.59
N VAL A 528 5.58 -2.96 19.55
CA VAL A 528 5.02 -1.63 19.30
C VAL A 528 6.12 -0.66 18.81
N ALA A 529 7.33 -0.73 19.37
CA ALA A 529 8.49 0.00 18.85
C ALA A 529 8.86 -0.44 17.42
N GLY A 530 8.81 -1.75 17.15
CA GLY A 530 8.98 -2.30 15.81
C GLY A 530 7.95 -1.79 14.80
N LEU A 531 6.69 -1.63 15.23
CA LEU A 531 5.61 -1.09 14.42
C LEU A 531 5.83 0.39 14.08
N ALA A 532 6.37 1.18 15.01
CA ALA A 532 6.76 2.56 14.74
C ALA A 532 7.87 2.65 13.68
N TYR A 533 8.90 1.81 13.77
CA TYR A 533 9.93 1.68 12.73
C TYR A 533 9.36 1.26 11.38
N SER A 534 8.44 0.28 11.38
CA SER A 534 7.77 -0.18 10.16
C SER A 534 7.01 0.95 9.45
N ILE A 535 6.35 1.86 10.17
CA ILE A 535 5.71 3.03 9.58
C ILE A 535 6.74 3.92 8.87
N ALA A 536 7.82 4.28 9.56
CA ALA A 536 8.85 5.16 9.01
C ALA A 536 9.49 4.54 7.76
N LEU A 537 9.88 3.28 7.82
CA LEU A 537 10.49 2.55 6.71
C LEU A 537 9.52 2.42 5.51
N ASN A 538 8.26 2.05 5.75
CA ASN A 538 7.25 1.99 4.69
C ASN A 538 7.05 3.35 4.03
N TYR A 539 6.98 4.43 4.81
CA TYR A 539 6.82 5.78 4.27
C TYR A 539 8.02 6.17 3.38
N LEU A 540 9.24 5.96 3.86
CA LEU A 540 10.46 6.28 3.12
C LEU A 540 10.55 5.48 1.81
N ASN A 541 10.26 4.19 1.84
CA ASN A 541 10.42 3.33 0.67
C ASN A 541 9.25 3.39 -0.30
N ARG A 542 8.02 3.65 0.16
CA ARG A 542 6.83 3.65 -0.71
C ARG A 542 6.42 5.05 -1.17
N VAL A 543 6.62 6.08 -0.35
CA VAL A 543 6.21 7.46 -0.63
C VAL A 543 7.42 8.27 -1.12
N VAL A 544 8.47 8.36 -0.31
CA VAL A 544 9.65 9.18 -0.63
C VAL A 544 10.43 8.58 -1.81
N ARG A 545 10.65 7.26 -1.83
CA ARG A 545 11.30 6.51 -2.95
C ARG A 545 12.66 7.11 -3.37
N GLY A 546 13.49 7.46 -2.39
CA GLY A 546 14.82 8.02 -2.63
C GLY A 546 14.84 9.49 -3.08
N ARG A 547 13.70 10.20 -3.05
CA ARG A 547 13.67 11.67 -3.21
C ARG A 547 14.51 12.35 -2.12
N ARG A 548 15.00 13.55 -2.44
CA ARG A 548 15.85 14.34 -1.55
C ARG A 548 15.08 14.75 -0.29
N ILE A 549 15.57 14.34 0.87
CA ILE A 549 15.10 14.79 2.18
C ILE A 549 16.08 15.87 2.69
N GLY A 550 15.56 17.06 2.97
CA GLY A 550 16.32 18.16 3.56
C GLY A 550 16.63 17.94 5.05
N ASP A 551 17.02 19.01 5.75
CA ASP A 551 17.47 18.93 7.14
C ASP A 551 16.40 19.41 8.13
N ASN A 552 15.50 20.29 7.70
CA ASN A 552 14.40 20.81 8.52
C ASN A 552 13.10 20.10 8.19
N ILE A 553 12.93 18.92 8.78
CA ILE A 553 11.81 18.01 8.55
C ILE A 553 10.66 18.33 9.50
N TYR A 554 9.47 18.60 8.94
CA TYR A 554 8.23 18.72 9.69
C TYR A 554 7.39 17.47 9.53
N PHE A 555 7.04 16.80 10.63
CA PHE A 555 6.16 15.64 10.63
C PHE A 555 4.74 16.02 11.05
N GLN A 556 3.79 15.81 10.15
CA GLN A 556 2.40 16.25 10.21
C GLN A 556 1.42 15.09 10.04
N GLY A 557 0.13 15.39 10.24
CA GLY A 557 -0.96 14.43 10.15
C GLY A 557 -1.32 13.81 11.49
N GLY A 558 -2.36 12.96 11.48
CA GLY A 558 -2.86 12.31 12.69
C GLY A 558 -1.84 11.36 13.33
N THR A 559 -0.97 10.73 12.52
CA THR A 559 0.08 9.84 13.03
C THR A 559 1.18 10.60 13.79
N ALA A 560 1.34 11.91 13.56
CA ALA A 560 2.30 12.75 14.27
C ALA A 560 1.93 13.03 15.75
N TYR A 561 0.72 12.64 16.20
CA TYR A 561 0.40 12.58 17.63
C TYR A 561 1.11 11.40 18.35
N ASN A 562 1.68 10.46 17.60
CA ASN A 562 2.39 9.32 18.15
C ASN A 562 3.91 9.58 18.10
N ASP A 563 4.48 9.95 19.24
CA ASP A 563 5.88 10.36 19.35
C ASP A 563 6.88 9.26 19.01
N ALA A 564 6.48 8.00 19.17
CA ALA A 564 7.30 6.88 18.75
C ALA A 564 7.53 6.87 17.24
N VAL A 565 6.58 7.36 16.43
CA VAL A 565 6.74 7.45 14.98
C VAL A 565 7.67 8.60 14.59
N ALA A 566 7.55 9.75 15.27
CA ALA A 566 8.48 10.87 15.09
C ALA A 566 9.92 10.45 15.46
N SER A 567 10.06 9.74 16.58
CA SER A 567 11.31 9.13 17.01
C SER A 567 11.85 8.15 15.98
N ALA A 568 11.00 7.25 15.45
CA ALA A 568 11.42 6.29 14.42
C ALA A 568 11.96 6.98 13.16
N PHE A 569 11.32 8.04 12.67
CA PHE A 569 11.86 8.83 11.55
C PHE A 569 13.23 9.42 11.86
N SER A 570 13.36 10.02 13.05
CA SER A 570 14.63 10.60 13.51
C SER A 570 15.73 9.53 13.58
N MET A 571 15.44 8.36 14.14
CA MET A 571 16.39 7.24 14.26
C MET A 571 16.81 6.68 12.91
N VAL A 572 15.87 6.51 11.97
CA VAL A 572 16.15 5.97 10.63
C VAL A 572 16.94 6.95 9.77
N LEU A 573 16.65 8.25 9.88
CA LEU A 573 17.29 9.28 9.06
C LEU A 573 18.58 9.83 9.66
N GLY A 574 18.77 9.70 10.98
CA GLY A 574 19.84 10.40 11.70
C GLY A 574 19.67 11.93 11.65
N LYS A 575 18.45 12.42 11.49
CA LYS A 575 18.12 13.85 11.31
C LYS A 575 17.12 14.31 12.36
N LYS A 576 17.10 15.62 12.62
CA LYS A 576 16.10 16.23 13.48
C LYS A 576 14.72 16.19 12.82
N VAL A 577 13.71 15.77 13.58
CA VAL A 577 12.31 15.74 13.14
C VAL A 577 11.49 16.66 14.06
N THR A 578 10.80 17.63 13.46
CA THR A 578 9.98 18.60 14.20
C THR A 578 8.50 18.25 14.03
N VAL A 579 7.78 18.13 15.14
CA VAL A 579 6.31 18.01 15.13
C VAL A 579 5.72 19.40 15.41
N PRO A 580 4.99 20.01 14.46
CA PRO A 580 4.38 21.31 14.65
C PRO A 580 3.23 21.26 15.67
N PRO A 581 2.83 22.42 16.23
CA PRO A 581 1.83 22.48 17.29
C PRO A 581 0.45 21.93 16.91
N TYR A 582 0.04 22.22 15.68
CA TYR A 582 -1.27 21.84 15.13
C TYR A 582 -1.11 20.67 14.13
N ASN A 583 -0.22 19.72 14.42
CA ASN A 583 0.19 18.67 13.48
C ASN A 583 -0.97 17.94 12.79
N GLY A 584 -2.07 17.70 13.51
CA GLY A 584 -3.25 17.01 12.97
C GLY A 584 -4.16 17.87 12.08
N VAL A 585 -3.97 19.19 12.02
CA VAL A 585 -4.87 20.14 11.33
C VAL A 585 -4.10 21.16 10.47
N MET A 586 -2.83 20.88 10.15
CA MET A 586 -1.96 21.82 9.43
C MET A 586 -2.49 22.25 8.05
N GLY A 587 -3.23 21.38 7.34
CA GLY A 587 -3.89 21.73 6.09
C GLY A 587 -4.96 22.82 6.30
N ALA A 588 -5.79 22.68 7.34
CA ALA A 588 -6.79 23.70 7.70
C ALA A 588 -6.13 25.01 8.17
N VAL A 589 -5.05 24.96 8.96
CA VAL A 589 -4.25 26.16 9.31
C VAL A 589 -3.78 26.88 8.05
N GLY A 590 -3.20 26.12 7.11
CA GLY A 590 -2.76 26.64 5.82
C GLY A 590 -3.86 27.31 5.02
N MET A 591 -5.06 26.72 5.00
CA MET A 591 -6.21 27.31 4.29
C MET A 591 -6.74 28.58 4.94
N ALA A 592 -6.75 28.66 6.26
CA ALA A 592 -7.13 29.89 6.96
C ALA A 592 -6.18 31.04 6.61
N LEU A 593 -4.87 30.76 6.53
CA LEU A 593 -3.85 31.71 6.07
C LEU A 593 -4.07 32.14 4.61
N ILE A 594 -4.35 31.18 3.72
CA ILE A 594 -4.62 31.46 2.30
C ILE A 594 -5.87 32.33 2.14
N ALA A 595 -6.93 32.07 2.92
CA ALA A 595 -8.15 32.87 2.94
C ALA A 595 -7.89 34.30 3.44
N ARG A 596 -7.09 34.46 4.50
CA ARG A 596 -6.64 35.78 4.97
C ARG A 596 -5.87 36.54 3.90
N ASP A 597 -4.91 35.89 3.26
CA ASP A 597 -4.09 36.53 2.23
C ASP A 597 -4.91 36.86 0.98
N TRP A 598 -5.93 36.04 0.66
CA TRP A 598 -6.92 36.36 -0.37
C TRP A 598 -7.71 37.61 0.01
N HIS A 599 -8.27 37.68 1.22
CA HIS A 599 -9.05 38.83 1.69
C HIS A 599 -8.21 40.12 1.67
N LYS A 600 -6.95 40.07 2.14
CA LYS A 600 -6.02 41.20 2.08
C LYS A 600 -5.74 41.68 0.65
N ALA A 601 -5.63 40.75 -0.30
CA ALA A 601 -5.32 41.06 -1.70
C ALA A 601 -6.53 41.60 -2.47
N THR A 602 -7.74 41.07 -2.22
CA THR A 602 -8.94 41.42 -2.98
C THR A 602 -9.78 42.50 -2.32
N ARG A 603 -9.71 42.62 -0.98
CA ARG A 603 -10.63 43.41 -0.15
C ARG A 603 -12.11 43.09 -0.42
N GLY A 604 -12.40 41.90 -0.93
CA GLY A 604 -13.76 41.44 -1.23
C GLY A 604 -14.47 40.99 0.05
N MET A 605 -15.79 41.17 0.11
CA MET A 605 -16.58 40.59 1.20
C MET A 605 -16.61 39.06 1.10
N SER A 606 -16.50 38.36 2.23
CA SER A 606 -16.59 36.91 2.26
C SER A 606 -17.97 36.43 1.81
N ARG A 607 -18.01 35.30 1.12
CA ARG A 607 -19.23 34.59 0.73
C ARG A 607 -19.70 33.59 1.78
N PHE A 608 -19.08 33.59 2.97
CA PHE A 608 -19.42 32.66 4.04
C PHE A 608 -20.92 32.68 4.34
N ARG A 609 -21.56 31.51 4.27
CA ARG A 609 -23.02 31.35 4.39
C ARG A 609 -23.50 31.24 5.84
N GLY A 610 -22.58 31.26 6.81
CA GLY A 610 -22.86 31.04 8.22
C GLY A 610 -22.59 29.61 8.67
N TYR A 611 -22.90 29.32 9.94
CA TYR A 611 -22.54 28.06 10.60
C TYR A 611 -23.54 26.91 10.35
N ASP A 612 -24.75 27.21 9.86
CA ASP A 612 -25.80 26.22 9.61
C ASP A 612 -25.98 25.91 8.11
N LEU A 613 -25.49 24.74 7.70
CA LEU A 613 -25.57 24.23 6.33
C LEU A 613 -26.91 23.57 6.01
N ARG A 614 -27.79 23.33 6.99
CA ARG A 614 -29.07 22.63 6.79
C ARG A 614 -30.11 23.46 6.05
N GLN A 615 -29.86 24.75 5.90
CA GLN A 615 -30.79 25.69 5.25
C GLN A 615 -30.73 25.65 3.72
N LEU A 616 -29.83 24.84 3.13
CA LEU A 616 -29.64 24.75 1.69
C LEU A 616 -30.56 23.69 1.05
N ASP A 617 -31.19 24.03 -0.09
CA ASP A 617 -31.88 23.04 -0.93
C ASP A 617 -30.84 22.21 -1.70
N VAL A 618 -30.73 20.93 -1.33
CA VAL A 618 -29.74 20.00 -1.87
C VAL A 618 -30.42 18.78 -2.46
N LYS A 619 -30.24 18.56 -3.76
CA LYS A 619 -30.65 17.32 -4.43
C LYS A 619 -29.43 16.42 -4.61
N THR A 620 -29.56 15.14 -4.29
CA THR A 620 -28.48 14.17 -4.45
C THR A 620 -28.81 13.09 -5.46
N ARG A 621 -27.83 12.70 -6.27
CA ARG A 621 -27.91 11.56 -7.19
C ARG A 621 -26.63 10.73 -7.11
N ASP A 622 -26.77 9.42 -7.04
CA ASP A 622 -25.64 8.50 -7.08
C ASP A 622 -25.50 7.86 -8.48
N PHE A 623 -24.27 7.71 -8.96
CA PHE A 623 -23.98 7.02 -10.21
C PHE A 623 -22.56 6.46 -10.26
N VAL A 624 -22.27 5.62 -11.26
CA VAL A 624 -20.95 5.01 -11.45
C VAL A 624 -20.17 5.75 -12.52
N CYS A 625 -18.97 6.23 -12.17
CA CYS A 625 -18.03 6.75 -13.15
C CYS A 625 -17.41 5.62 -13.98
N LYS A 626 -17.59 5.66 -15.30
CA LYS A 626 -16.96 4.71 -16.25
C LYS A 626 -15.75 5.30 -17.00
N ALA A 627 -15.16 6.38 -16.49
CA ALA A 627 -14.10 7.11 -17.20
C ALA A 627 -12.74 6.40 -17.19
N CYS A 628 -12.50 5.55 -16.19
CA CYS A 628 -11.28 4.76 -16.07
C CYS A 628 -11.58 3.47 -15.31
N THR A 629 -10.54 2.65 -15.12
CA THR A 629 -10.61 1.36 -14.41
C THR A 629 -10.96 1.48 -12.92
N ASN A 630 -10.95 2.69 -12.34
CA ASN A 630 -11.35 2.91 -10.94
C ASN A 630 -12.83 2.64 -10.67
N THR A 631 -13.69 2.80 -11.68
CA THR A 631 -15.14 2.59 -11.56
C THR A 631 -15.79 3.21 -10.31
N CYS A 632 -15.44 4.45 -9.99
CA CYS A 632 -15.82 5.12 -8.75
C CYS A 632 -17.35 5.24 -8.59
N ASP A 633 -17.85 5.03 -7.38
CA ASP A 633 -19.19 5.42 -6.98
C ASP A 633 -19.18 6.93 -6.69
N ILE A 634 -19.90 7.69 -7.51
CA ILE A 634 -19.95 9.15 -7.43
C ILE A 634 -21.29 9.57 -6.86
N LYS A 635 -21.26 10.45 -5.85
CA LYS A 635 -22.41 11.20 -5.38
C LYS A 635 -22.37 12.60 -5.99
N GLU A 636 -23.34 12.92 -6.83
CA GLU A 636 -23.61 14.26 -7.36
C GLU A 636 -24.52 15.00 -6.38
N PHE A 637 -24.12 16.20 -5.98
CA PHE A 637 -24.89 17.14 -5.19
C PHE A 637 -25.27 18.32 -6.09
N THR A 638 -26.54 18.67 -6.16
CA THR A 638 -27.02 19.90 -6.80
C THR A 638 -27.44 20.85 -5.70
N ILE A 639 -26.68 21.93 -5.51
CA ILE A 639 -26.88 22.95 -4.48
C ILE A 639 -27.24 24.24 -5.22
N GLU A 640 -28.47 24.74 -5.05
CA GLU A 640 -28.96 25.96 -5.73
C GLU A 640 -28.73 25.96 -7.26
N GLY A 641 -28.83 24.78 -7.88
CA GLY A 641 -28.60 24.59 -9.32
C GLY A 641 -27.15 24.30 -9.72
N ASN A 642 -26.17 24.46 -8.81
CA ASN A 642 -24.77 24.13 -9.05
C ASN A 642 -24.46 22.67 -8.69
N LYS A 643 -23.87 21.93 -9.64
CA LYS A 643 -23.51 20.52 -9.44
C LYS A 643 -22.11 20.36 -8.87
N SER A 644 -21.94 19.65 -7.77
CA SER A 644 -20.65 19.24 -7.21
C SER A 644 -20.61 17.72 -7.03
N PHE A 645 -19.42 17.13 -7.03
CA PHE A 645 -19.24 15.68 -7.05
C PHE A 645 -18.36 15.23 -5.90
N TRP A 646 -18.60 14.01 -5.41
CA TRP A 646 -17.81 13.36 -4.37
C TRP A 646 -17.62 11.88 -4.69
N GLY A 647 -16.46 11.34 -4.32
CA GLY A 647 -16.13 9.92 -4.44
C GLY A 647 -15.28 9.56 -5.67
N ASP A 648 -14.90 10.54 -6.50
CA ASP A 648 -13.96 10.30 -7.57
C ASP A 648 -12.53 10.15 -7.04
N LYS A 649 -11.73 9.39 -7.80
CA LYS A 649 -10.38 8.97 -7.34
C LYS A 649 -9.27 9.38 -8.29
N CYS A 650 -9.60 9.80 -9.52
CA CYS A 650 -8.60 10.39 -10.40
C CYS A 650 -8.50 11.91 -10.20
N SER A 651 -9.51 12.54 -9.58
CA SER A 651 -9.60 14.00 -9.44
C SER A 651 -9.44 14.78 -10.76
N ASP A 652 -9.59 14.10 -11.90
CA ASP A 652 -9.46 14.68 -13.24
C ASP A 652 -10.82 14.99 -13.85
N LYS A 653 -11.77 14.05 -13.77
CA LYS A 653 -13.04 14.16 -14.52
C LYS A 653 -14.03 15.14 -13.90
N TYR A 654 -14.09 15.19 -12.57
CA TYR A 654 -15.12 15.95 -11.84
C TYR A 654 -14.59 17.23 -11.21
N ARG A 655 -13.36 17.60 -11.53
CA ARG A 655 -12.69 18.80 -11.02
C ARG A 655 -13.35 20.05 -11.58
N LYS A 656 -13.75 20.97 -10.70
CA LYS A 656 -14.16 22.32 -11.08
C LYS A 656 -12.99 23.27 -11.09
N ALA A 657 -12.93 24.13 -12.10
CA ALA A 657 -12.07 25.30 -12.07
C ALA A 657 -12.62 26.32 -11.06
N PHE A 658 -11.88 26.59 -9.99
CA PHE A 658 -12.18 27.67 -9.06
C PHE A 658 -11.32 28.89 -9.41
N SER A 659 -11.95 30.06 -9.57
CA SER A 659 -11.23 31.32 -9.73
C SER A 659 -10.72 31.77 -8.36
N SER A 660 -9.41 31.86 -8.19
CA SER A 660 -8.79 32.38 -6.97
C SER A 660 -8.95 33.90 -6.83
N GLY A 661 -9.48 34.59 -7.86
CA GLY A 661 -9.54 36.05 -7.94
C GLY A 661 -8.16 36.74 -8.02
N ARG A 662 -7.06 35.99 -7.92
CA ARG A 662 -5.69 36.51 -8.00
C ARG A 662 -5.24 36.55 -9.45
N LYS A 663 -4.64 37.68 -9.87
CA LYS A 663 -3.98 37.77 -11.18
C LYS A 663 -2.66 36.99 -11.13
N PRO A 664 -2.36 36.15 -12.13
CA PRO A 664 -1.08 35.47 -12.19
C PRO A 664 0.04 36.50 -12.39
N VAL A 665 1.17 36.29 -11.71
CA VAL A 665 2.36 37.14 -11.88
C VAL A 665 2.98 36.93 -13.27
N ILE A 666 2.87 35.71 -13.81
CA ILE A 666 3.26 35.32 -15.17
C ILE A 666 2.04 34.62 -15.79
N GLU A 667 1.50 35.16 -16.89
CA GLU A 667 0.29 34.64 -17.52
C GLU A 667 0.45 33.22 -18.05
N ASP A 668 1.61 32.91 -18.65
CA ASP A 668 1.93 31.58 -19.17
C ASP A 668 3.31 31.13 -18.70
N LEU A 669 3.31 30.28 -17.67
CA LEU A 669 4.53 29.70 -17.11
C LEU A 669 5.21 28.72 -18.07
N PHE A 670 4.48 28.04 -18.95
CA PHE A 670 5.07 27.12 -19.92
C PHE A 670 5.79 27.89 -21.01
N ALA A 671 5.15 28.92 -21.59
CA ALA A 671 5.79 29.79 -22.57
C ALA A 671 6.99 30.53 -21.97
N TYR A 672 6.88 31.02 -20.73
CA TYR A 672 8.02 31.63 -20.04
C TYR A 672 9.17 30.63 -19.82
N ARG A 673 8.85 29.40 -19.38
CA ARG A 673 9.85 28.33 -19.22
C ARG A 673 10.54 28.01 -20.54
N GLU A 674 9.78 27.85 -21.62
CA GLU A 674 10.33 27.58 -22.96
C GLU A 674 11.27 28.69 -23.40
N LYS A 675 10.84 29.95 -23.27
CA LYS A 675 11.69 31.11 -23.56
C LYS A 675 12.98 31.13 -22.73
N VAL A 676 12.91 30.87 -21.43
CA VAL A 676 14.10 30.81 -20.56
C VAL A 676 15.03 29.67 -20.97
N VAL A 677 14.49 28.49 -21.33
CA VAL A 677 15.26 27.35 -21.82
C VAL A 677 15.95 27.69 -23.16
N GLU A 678 15.24 28.33 -24.09
CA GLU A 678 15.79 28.81 -25.35
C GLU A 678 16.91 29.84 -25.14
N GLU A 679 16.72 30.82 -24.25
CA GLU A 679 17.75 31.81 -23.93
C GLU A 679 19.01 31.19 -23.29
N LEU A 680 18.83 30.20 -22.42
CA LEU A 680 19.94 29.48 -21.77
C LEU A 680 20.70 28.57 -22.75
N THR A 681 20.00 27.99 -23.72
CA THR A 681 20.60 27.15 -24.76
C THR A 681 21.28 27.99 -25.85
N ALA A 682 20.71 29.14 -26.21
CA ALA A 682 21.32 30.10 -27.13
C ALA A 682 22.63 30.69 -26.58
N LYS A 683 22.71 30.96 -25.27
CA LYS A 683 23.94 31.44 -24.59
C LYS A 683 25.06 30.39 -24.50
N LYS A 684 24.77 29.11 -24.77
CA LYS A 684 25.76 28.01 -24.77
C LYS A 684 26.27 27.62 -26.15
N ALA A 685 25.77 28.22 -27.24
CA ALA A 685 26.32 27.97 -28.56
C ALA A 685 27.72 28.61 -28.69
N PRO A 686 28.80 27.84 -28.95
CA PRO A 686 30.11 28.43 -29.17
C PRO A 686 30.07 29.24 -30.48
N ALA A 687 30.60 30.46 -30.43
CA ALA A 687 30.79 31.29 -31.62
C ALA A 687 31.47 30.46 -32.72
N ALA A 688 30.77 30.29 -33.85
CA ALA A 688 31.25 29.51 -34.97
C ALA A 688 32.64 30.00 -35.39
N LYS A 689 33.64 29.11 -35.32
CA LYS A 689 34.99 29.37 -35.82
C LYS A 689 34.89 29.74 -37.31
N ALA A 690 35.50 30.86 -37.67
CA ALA A 690 35.66 31.32 -39.05
C ALA A 690 36.20 30.20 -39.96
N PRO A 691 35.78 30.13 -41.24
CA PRO A 691 36.15 29.05 -42.11
C PRO A 691 37.66 29.09 -42.41
N THR A 692 38.36 28.04 -41.98
CA THR A 692 39.75 27.76 -42.34
C THR A 692 39.88 27.59 -43.86
N LYS A 693 40.70 28.44 -44.49
CA LYS A 693 41.13 28.32 -45.89
C LYS A 693 41.71 26.93 -46.16
N GLN A 694 41.10 26.16 -47.05
CA GLN A 694 41.68 24.92 -47.59
C GLN A 694 42.85 25.23 -48.54
N PRO A 695 43.92 24.41 -48.56
CA PRO A 695 45.01 24.56 -49.52
C PRO A 695 44.61 24.01 -50.89
N ALA A 696 44.98 24.76 -51.93
CA ALA A 696 44.69 24.48 -53.33
C ALA A 696 45.26 23.13 -53.80
N LYS A 697 44.40 22.22 -54.25
CA LYS A 697 44.79 21.09 -55.11
C LYS A 697 44.68 21.51 -56.58
N LYS A 698 45.84 21.62 -57.23
CA LYS A 698 45.98 21.71 -58.70
C LYS A 698 45.24 20.54 -59.35
N LYS A 699 44.22 20.83 -60.17
CA LYS A 699 43.77 19.94 -61.25
C LYS A 699 43.94 20.69 -62.56
N ALA A 700 44.76 20.10 -63.43
CA ALA A 700 45.06 20.60 -64.76
C ALA A 700 43.80 20.60 -65.64
N ALA A 701 43.65 21.67 -66.41
CA ALA A 701 42.58 21.87 -67.37
C ALA A 701 42.79 21.03 -68.63
N LYS A 702 41.69 20.52 -69.21
CA LYS A 702 41.54 20.42 -70.66
C LYS A 702 40.22 21.06 -71.07
N LYS A 703 40.37 22.07 -71.93
CA LYS A 703 39.38 22.96 -72.54
C LYS A 703 38.43 22.23 -73.51
N ALA A 704 37.19 22.71 -73.59
CA ALA A 704 36.44 23.05 -74.81
C ALA A 704 35.13 23.76 -74.37
N ALA A 705 35.04 25.08 -74.29
CA ALA A 705 34.86 26.09 -75.34
C ALA A 705 33.42 26.20 -75.89
N LYS A 706 32.71 27.24 -75.41
CA LYS A 706 31.61 28.02 -76.03
C LYS A 706 30.35 27.22 -76.45
N LYS A 707 29.16 27.59 -75.99
CA LYS A 707 28.55 28.92 -76.04
C LYS A 707 27.47 29.06 -74.98
#